data_AF-A0A941ZSZ4-F1
#
_entry.id   AF-A0A941ZSZ4-F1
#
_cell.length_a   1.000
_cell.length_b   1.000
_cell.length_c   1.000
_cell.angle_alpha   90.00
_cell.angle_beta   90.00
_cell.angle_gamma   90.00
#
_symmetry.space_group_name_H-M   'P 1'
#
loop_
_entity.id
_entity.type
_entity.pdbx_description
1 polymer ?
#
loop_
_entity_poly.entity_id
_entity_poly.type
_entity_poly.pdbx_seq_one_letter_code
_entity_poly.pdbx_strand_id
1 'polypeptide(L)'
;MKFSAYRAWGTACLGSALLALLASCGGSGSAEEKSTTTASSSTALSVSSTATGWASQGSGTTGGASAPASNIYVVHNRAELNAALLNTNSATYATDAAAAAKEAKIIYVVGSIYGTDLGNGKFADEAYYKTLNTTAAKWDWDLYIKYVDLSYTPTADETTAMSKLSSARTTLQGLQKAQIQFTIPSNTTIMGVGADAKIIDGYFNINATSNIVIRNLEFQAPQDLAPAYTNTVGSEEWNAKFKAISVVTGKQLWIDHCTLSDGSHIDSSEILTLGGVTKEVMRHDGLLDIEDSSDYITISYTIFKNHDKTNMVGGSGDGNHNKEYAYNHITFSNNIWQDSVQRAPRARFGQFHVYNNYYTGDTDKTSYATSYYIGMGAESRILSEGNVFDLTGSKATVAKVISNLNGYQFKDVGSWFNGVAASSDLEAAAKAALDARYTSAQAAATKSGFTVDAYTNELGWTPPYSYTRGTSAAQIREHNLANAGAGKLPVTAASATRPMLDDTTASSTYTVAKALAGSDAWEPQSVNAGQPNVGRLYPAGFTADYVVAKDGSGTYTTIQAALNAASTSTASRVYIQVKAGDYNEQLIVSSSTTTAITLYSAESDASKVRIYNALAKGSPLTSYTAFVGTPYASSVYAGNTEAKTYYNLCTASGKTNAIGTECSATIRVRNSGFQLVNITVENAWVETGSNDQANAIMIDKADKVVLDGVRLISNQDTLYLANSGKRVYVTGSVISGDVDFIYGAGIGVFEGCTIRTLGSRKPSGTSITAPSTTASTQIYGLFFNNSVFLGDDATTQDSIYLARQWDDSTTDAPGKTLVRNSVLGKHVALTSGPWSPTVIGGSATNYTYLTEYRNWDEVQKVVDSGSSSSSSSSSSSSSSSSSSSSSSSSSSSSSSSSGGSSTDTVITGSGTFANAYASGGLPSTVSTTYDSTNGIFTMVSAGSIGTTTVLYDSLQYAYKQITGNFTMIARLTSLELPTGLSTANVRAGLMLRNSLADNSRFFGVMVRGVPRVQWEQRLADGGTESSASLVSLANQPSSTNPVWLKLQRVGQIIYVTYSIDGGVTYLPSGGKSQDFSTATGATQLSDTVYIGLAGVSGSTTVTSTSTFDNVSLTAN
;
A
#
# COMPACT_ATOMS: atom_id res chain seq x y z
N MET A 1 -13.26 34.11 -44.83
CA MET A 1 -14.47 34.89 -45.17
C MET A 1 -14.77 35.83 -43.99
N LYS A 2 -14.98 37.12 -44.26
CA LYS A 2 -15.42 38.15 -43.28
C LYS A 2 -16.89 37.93 -42.91
N PHE A 3 -17.30 38.14 -41.65
CA PHE A 3 -18.61 38.68 -41.19
C PHE A 3 -18.50 38.83 -39.66
N SER A 4 -18.39 40.03 -39.07
CA SER A 4 -19.42 41.06 -38.77
C SER A 4 -20.34 40.75 -37.58
N ALA A 5 -20.12 41.53 -36.51
CA ALA A 5 -21.05 42.22 -35.61
C ALA A 5 -22.48 41.67 -35.34
N TYR A 6 -22.87 41.61 -34.07
CA TYR A 6 -24.09 42.30 -33.57
C TYR A 6 -24.00 42.62 -32.06
N ARG A 7 -24.45 43.85 -31.73
CA ARG A 7 -24.66 44.45 -30.40
C ARG A 7 -26.13 44.22 -29.94
N ALA A 8 -26.37 44.59 -28.67
CA ALA A 8 -27.62 45.10 -28.05
C ALA A 8 -28.42 44.06 -27.23
N TRP A 9 -28.44 44.13 -25.89
CA TRP A 9 -29.17 45.01 -24.94
C TRP A 9 -30.48 44.36 -24.44
N GLY A 10 -30.73 44.45 -23.12
CA GLY A 10 -32.10 44.50 -22.60
C GLY A 10 -32.44 43.58 -21.42
N THR A 11 -32.05 43.97 -20.21
CA THR A 11 -32.70 43.60 -18.94
C THR A 11 -33.94 44.46 -18.66
N ALA A 12 -35.04 43.85 -18.20
CA ALA A 12 -36.12 44.36 -17.32
C ALA A 12 -37.35 43.39 -17.43
N CYS A 13 -38.18 43.05 -16.44
CA CYS A 13 -38.42 43.51 -15.07
C CYS A 13 -39.43 42.55 -14.36
N LEU A 14 -39.66 42.80 -13.04
CA LEU A 14 -40.70 42.29 -12.10
C LEU A 14 -40.35 40.99 -11.35
N GLY A 15 -40.15 40.91 -10.02
CA GLY A 15 -40.34 41.83 -8.89
C GLY A 15 -41.54 41.46 -8.02
N SER A 16 -41.33 41.06 -6.74
CA SER A 16 -42.09 41.51 -5.53
C SER A 16 -41.75 40.77 -4.22
N ALA A 17 -41.86 41.53 -3.11
CA ALA A 17 -41.82 41.25 -1.65
C ALA A 17 -40.42 41.26 -0.96
N LEU A 18 -39.91 42.32 -0.29
CA LEU A 18 -40.35 43.19 0.85
C LEU A 18 -40.39 42.42 2.19
N LEU A 19 -39.59 42.68 3.26
CA LEU A 19 -39.43 43.83 4.18
C LEU A 19 -38.07 43.71 4.94
N ALA A 20 -37.20 44.74 5.08
CA ALA A 20 -37.17 45.84 6.10
C ALA A 20 -36.60 45.41 7.48
N LEU A 21 -35.80 46.16 8.26
CA LEU A 21 -35.07 47.44 8.18
C LEU A 21 -34.23 47.54 9.49
N LEU A 22 -33.04 48.15 9.47
CA LEU A 22 -32.61 49.19 10.43
C LEU A 22 -31.22 49.74 10.07
N ALA A 23 -31.13 51.06 10.08
CA ALA A 23 -30.02 51.88 9.60
C ALA A 23 -29.22 52.49 10.76
N SER A 24 -27.96 52.88 10.53
CA SER A 24 -27.59 54.31 10.51
C SER A 24 -26.11 54.57 10.17
N CYS A 25 -25.95 55.56 9.29
CA CYS A 25 -24.93 56.61 9.21
C CYS A 25 -23.42 56.30 9.02
N GLY A 26 -22.96 56.55 7.78
CA GLY A 26 -22.27 57.81 7.45
C GLY A 26 -20.73 57.80 7.43
N GLY A 27 -20.15 57.97 6.23
CA GLY A 27 -18.74 58.34 6.07
C GLY A 27 -18.19 58.08 4.67
N SER A 28 -18.34 59.04 3.77
CA SER A 28 -17.64 59.09 2.48
C SER A 28 -16.15 59.40 2.69
N GLY A 29 -15.27 58.51 2.23
CA GLY A 29 -13.83 58.72 2.20
C GLY A 29 -13.20 57.82 1.14
N SER A 30 -12.70 58.44 0.07
CA SER A 30 -11.84 57.86 -0.94
C SER A 30 -10.66 57.11 -0.31
N ALA A 31 -10.57 55.80 -0.55
CA ALA A 31 -9.44 54.97 -0.12
C ALA A 31 -8.62 54.57 -1.35
N GLU A 32 -7.42 55.14 -1.47
CA GLU A 32 -6.30 54.48 -2.13
C GLU A 32 -6.05 53.14 -1.44
N GLU A 33 -6.04 52.05 -2.21
CA GLU A 33 -5.61 50.74 -1.76
C GLU A 33 -4.13 50.79 -1.35
N LYS A 34 -3.89 50.95 -0.06
CA LYS A 34 -2.59 50.72 0.54
C LYS A 34 -2.45 49.21 0.77
N SER A 35 -1.73 48.56 -0.15
CA SER A 35 -1.21 47.20 -0.01
C SER A 35 -0.51 47.02 1.34
N THR A 36 -1.15 46.35 2.29
CA THR A 36 -0.51 45.81 3.49
C THR A 36 -0.28 44.32 3.31
N THR A 37 0.87 43.98 2.71
CA THR A 37 1.47 42.65 2.80
C THR A 37 2.02 42.44 4.20
N THR A 38 1.25 41.79 5.06
CA THR A 38 1.78 41.19 6.29
C THR A 38 2.44 39.87 5.89
N ALA A 39 3.76 39.91 5.67
CA ALA A 39 4.58 38.72 5.51
C ALA A 39 4.67 37.99 6.85
N SER A 40 3.94 36.88 6.98
CA SER A 40 4.23 35.87 8.00
C SER A 40 5.34 34.98 7.45
N SER A 41 6.53 35.07 8.04
CA SER A 41 7.70 34.31 7.65
C SER A 41 7.62 32.87 8.18
N SER A 42 7.11 31.96 7.36
CA SER A 42 7.63 30.58 7.34
C SER A 42 8.12 30.29 5.93
N THR A 43 9.44 30.20 5.74
CA THR A 43 10.11 29.80 4.49
C THR A 43 10.08 28.29 4.25
N ALA A 44 9.48 27.51 5.15
CA ALA A 44 9.39 26.06 5.05
C ALA A 44 8.16 25.63 4.22
N LEU A 45 8.39 24.71 3.28
CA LEU A 45 7.30 24.03 2.57
C LEU A 45 6.49 23.19 3.55
N SER A 46 5.17 23.17 3.39
CA SER A 46 4.25 22.38 4.23
C SER A 46 3.29 21.55 3.38
N VAL A 47 2.84 20.43 3.96
CA VAL A 47 1.84 19.56 3.34
C VAL A 47 0.44 20.06 3.71
N SER A 48 -0.44 20.18 2.71
CA SER A 48 -1.84 20.59 2.93
C SER A 48 -2.74 19.39 3.23
N SER A 49 -3.68 19.57 4.16
CA SER A 49 -4.74 18.60 4.45
C SER A 49 -6.02 18.82 3.64
N THR A 50 -6.14 19.95 2.93
CA THR A 50 -7.29 20.29 2.08
C THR A 50 -6.85 20.57 0.64
N ALA A 51 -7.80 20.51 -0.29
CA ALA A 51 -7.55 20.80 -1.70
C ALA A 51 -6.95 22.20 -1.87
N THR A 52 -5.84 22.28 -2.61
CA THR A 52 -5.13 23.51 -2.96
C THR A 52 -5.22 23.76 -4.46
N GLY A 53 -4.57 24.79 -4.97
CA GLY A 53 -4.48 25.02 -6.41
C GLY A 53 -5.82 25.35 -7.06
N TRP A 54 -5.96 25.00 -8.34
CA TRP A 54 -7.19 25.24 -9.08
C TRP A 54 -8.39 24.45 -8.52
N ALA A 55 -8.18 23.29 -7.92
CA ALA A 55 -9.24 22.53 -7.24
C ALA A 55 -9.84 23.24 -6.01
N SER A 56 -9.17 24.26 -5.47
CA SER A 56 -9.68 25.08 -4.36
C SER A 56 -10.57 26.23 -4.82
N GLN A 57 -10.64 26.48 -6.14
CA GLN A 57 -11.39 27.60 -6.70
C GLN A 57 -12.87 27.24 -6.90
N GLY A 58 -13.69 28.25 -7.21
CA GLY A 58 -15.13 28.06 -7.39
C GLY A 58 -15.81 27.55 -6.12
N SER A 59 -16.47 26.39 -6.20
CA SER A 59 -17.09 25.74 -5.04
C SER A 59 -16.09 25.00 -4.13
N GLY A 60 -14.82 24.94 -4.50
CA GLY A 60 -13.82 24.07 -3.88
C GLY A 60 -14.07 22.58 -4.13
N THR A 61 -13.13 21.74 -3.69
CA THR A 61 -13.21 20.27 -3.80
C THR A 61 -13.23 19.66 -2.40
N THR A 62 -14.35 19.06 -2.03
CA THR A 62 -14.59 18.41 -0.73
C THR A 62 -14.82 16.91 -0.85
N GLY A 63 -15.00 16.39 -2.07
CA GLY A 63 -15.28 14.98 -2.30
C GLY A 63 -16.58 14.55 -1.62
N GLY A 64 -16.49 13.47 -0.84
CA GLY A 64 -17.56 12.96 0.00
C GLY A 64 -17.50 13.39 1.45
N ALA A 65 -16.82 14.49 1.82
CA ALA A 65 -16.65 14.90 3.23
C ALA A 65 -17.95 15.07 4.02
N SER A 66 -19.10 15.25 3.35
CA SER A 66 -20.43 15.32 3.98
C SER A 66 -21.19 13.99 4.00
N ALA A 67 -20.51 12.85 3.79
CA ALA A 67 -21.14 11.53 3.79
C ALA A 67 -21.74 11.21 5.18
N PRO A 68 -22.98 10.71 5.26
CA PRO A 68 -23.49 10.10 6.49
C PRO A 68 -22.74 8.80 6.79
N ALA A 69 -22.78 8.31 8.05
CA ALA A 69 -22.09 7.08 8.43
C ALA A 69 -22.52 5.86 7.58
N SER A 70 -23.74 5.85 7.04
CA SER A 70 -24.24 4.82 6.13
C SER A 70 -23.55 4.78 4.76
N ASN A 71 -22.90 5.88 4.36
CA ASN A 71 -22.23 6.04 3.07
C ASN A 71 -20.71 6.12 3.22
N ILE A 72 -20.19 5.60 4.33
CA ILE A 72 -18.77 5.38 4.55
C ILE A 72 -18.50 3.88 4.38
N TYR A 73 -17.71 3.55 3.37
CA TYR A 73 -17.41 2.17 2.98
C TYR A 73 -15.95 1.85 3.25
N VAL A 74 -15.69 0.60 3.62
CA VAL A 74 -14.36 0.00 3.65
C VAL A 74 -14.40 -1.17 2.67
N VAL A 75 -13.47 -1.19 1.72
CA VAL A 75 -13.49 -2.11 0.59
C VAL A 75 -12.13 -2.80 0.43
N HIS A 76 -12.18 -4.09 0.09
CA HIS A 76 -11.02 -4.98 -0.01
C HIS A 76 -10.91 -5.66 -1.38
N ASN A 77 -11.96 -5.58 -2.20
CA ASN A 77 -12.00 -6.23 -3.51
C ASN A 77 -12.85 -5.43 -4.50
N ARG A 78 -12.87 -5.90 -5.74
CA ARG A 78 -13.56 -5.24 -6.84
C ARG A 78 -15.07 -5.14 -6.63
N ALA A 79 -15.70 -6.19 -6.11
CA ALA A 79 -17.15 -6.23 -5.94
C ALA A 79 -17.61 -5.19 -4.90
N GLU A 80 -16.90 -5.10 -3.78
CA GLU A 80 -17.15 -4.12 -2.73
C GLU A 80 -16.93 -2.69 -3.22
N LEU A 81 -15.83 -2.42 -3.94
CA LEU A 81 -15.57 -1.09 -4.51
C LEU A 81 -16.68 -0.67 -5.48
N ASN A 82 -17.13 -1.57 -6.37
CA ASN A 82 -18.24 -1.27 -7.28
C ASN A 82 -19.56 -1.01 -6.55
N ALA A 83 -19.89 -1.81 -5.53
CA ALA A 83 -21.10 -1.61 -4.73
C ALA A 83 -21.06 -0.26 -3.97
N ALA A 84 -19.90 0.11 -3.42
CA ALA A 84 -19.69 1.38 -2.73
C ALA A 84 -19.81 2.58 -3.69
N LEU A 85 -19.21 2.51 -4.88
CA LEU A 85 -19.32 3.55 -5.91
C LEU A 85 -20.78 3.76 -6.35
N LEU A 86 -21.53 2.67 -6.53
CA LEU A 86 -22.94 2.73 -6.88
C LEU A 86 -23.85 3.12 -5.69
N ASN A 87 -23.33 3.09 -4.46
CA ASN A 87 -24.09 3.29 -3.23
C ASN A 87 -25.36 2.42 -3.22
N THR A 88 -25.19 1.11 -3.46
CA THR A 88 -26.33 0.16 -3.63
C THR A 88 -27.23 0.04 -2.40
N ASN A 89 -26.76 0.51 -1.25
CA ASN A 89 -27.46 0.44 0.03
C ASN A 89 -27.99 1.81 0.49
N SER A 90 -28.09 2.80 -0.40
CA SER A 90 -28.65 4.11 -0.08
C SER A 90 -30.05 3.97 0.52
N ALA A 91 -30.19 4.45 1.77
CA ALA A 91 -31.49 4.52 2.43
C ALA A 91 -32.38 5.62 1.80
N THR A 92 -31.76 6.70 1.28
CA THR A 92 -32.45 7.85 0.69
C THR A 92 -33.01 7.54 -0.70
N TYR A 93 -32.23 6.84 -1.53
CA TYR A 93 -32.53 6.61 -2.95
C TYR A 93 -32.59 5.13 -3.30
N ALA A 94 -33.25 4.32 -2.46
CA ALA A 94 -33.33 2.86 -2.64
C ALA A 94 -33.90 2.41 -4.00
N THR A 95 -34.67 3.27 -4.70
CA THR A 95 -35.25 2.98 -6.02
C THR A 95 -34.66 3.80 -7.16
N ASP A 96 -33.68 4.67 -6.91
CA ASP A 96 -33.01 5.49 -7.92
C ASP A 96 -31.50 5.35 -7.81
N ALA A 97 -30.96 4.34 -8.49
CA ALA A 97 -29.53 4.03 -8.47
C ALA A 97 -28.66 5.18 -9.01
N ALA A 98 -29.19 6.01 -9.93
CA ALA A 98 -28.43 7.12 -10.50
C ALA A 98 -28.32 8.29 -9.52
N ALA A 99 -29.36 8.54 -8.72
CA ALA A 99 -29.32 9.48 -7.61
C ALA A 99 -28.47 8.95 -6.44
N ALA A 100 -28.65 7.67 -6.06
CA ALA A 100 -27.88 7.02 -5.01
C ALA A 100 -26.37 7.15 -5.24
N ALA A 101 -25.91 6.87 -6.46
CA ALA A 101 -24.51 6.99 -6.84
C ALA A 101 -23.94 8.41 -6.66
N LYS A 102 -24.76 9.48 -6.66
CA LYS A 102 -24.30 10.87 -6.54
C LYS A 102 -24.33 11.41 -5.10
N GLU A 103 -24.84 10.65 -4.14
CA GLU A 103 -24.77 11.03 -2.73
C GLU A 103 -23.33 11.17 -2.26
N ALA A 104 -23.09 12.04 -1.28
CA ALA A 104 -21.77 12.13 -0.66
C ALA A 104 -21.37 10.78 -0.06
N LYS A 105 -20.17 10.31 -0.40
CA LYS A 105 -19.64 9.02 0.09
C LYS A 105 -18.12 9.02 0.27
N ILE A 106 -17.67 8.29 1.27
CA ILE A 106 -16.25 8.04 1.53
C ILE A 106 -15.99 6.55 1.35
N ILE A 107 -14.95 6.20 0.59
CA ILE A 107 -14.57 4.83 0.29
C ILE A 107 -13.11 4.63 0.70
N TYR A 108 -12.88 3.83 1.73
CA TYR A 108 -11.57 3.41 2.19
C TYR A 108 -11.16 2.11 1.49
N VAL A 109 -10.04 2.15 0.78
CA VAL A 109 -9.44 0.99 0.11
C VAL A 109 -8.36 0.41 1.01
N VAL A 110 -8.49 -0.86 1.38
CA VAL A 110 -7.53 -1.56 2.23
C VAL A 110 -6.85 -2.66 1.43
N GLY A 111 -5.52 -2.62 1.37
CA GLY A 111 -4.73 -3.57 0.58
C GLY A 111 -4.94 -3.41 -0.93
N SER A 112 -4.77 -4.51 -1.68
CA SER A 112 -4.80 -4.47 -3.14
C SER A 112 -6.15 -4.89 -3.72
N ILE A 113 -6.73 -4.04 -4.56
CA ILE A 113 -7.93 -4.34 -5.35
C ILE A 113 -7.53 -4.52 -6.82
N TYR A 114 -7.82 -5.70 -7.36
CA TYR A 114 -7.54 -6.03 -8.76
C TYR A 114 -8.78 -5.79 -9.62
N GLY A 115 -8.65 -4.98 -10.69
CA GLY A 115 -9.72 -4.77 -11.66
C GLY A 115 -10.13 -6.04 -12.40
N THR A 116 -9.24 -7.03 -12.47
CA THR A 116 -9.47 -8.33 -13.08
C THR A 116 -10.16 -9.34 -12.16
N ASP A 117 -10.35 -9.04 -10.87
CA ASP A 117 -10.96 -9.98 -9.91
C ASP A 117 -12.40 -10.39 -10.31
N LEU A 118 -12.64 -11.70 -10.44
CA LEU A 118 -13.94 -12.28 -10.77
C LEU A 118 -14.79 -12.61 -9.53
N GLY A 119 -14.25 -12.43 -8.33
CA GLY A 119 -14.90 -12.69 -7.05
C GLY A 119 -14.93 -14.18 -6.67
N ASN A 120 -14.36 -15.08 -7.46
CA ASN A 120 -14.35 -16.54 -7.24
C ASN A 120 -12.94 -17.13 -7.07
N GLY A 121 -11.99 -16.31 -6.63
CA GLY A 121 -10.57 -16.70 -6.49
C GLY A 121 -9.83 -16.80 -7.83
N LYS A 122 -10.43 -16.31 -8.93
CA LYS A 122 -9.79 -16.20 -10.25
C LYS A 122 -9.79 -14.75 -10.73
N PHE A 123 -8.88 -14.48 -11.65
CA PHE A 123 -8.79 -13.21 -12.37
C PHE A 123 -9.17 -13.38 -13.83
N ALA A 124 -9.76 -12.35 -14.39
CA ALA A 124 -10.06 -12.25 -15.80
C ALA A 124 -8.76 -12.16 -16.60
N ASP A 125 -8.57 -13.08 -17.54
CA ASP A 125 -7.51 -13.08 -18.53
C ASP A 125 -8.12 -13.11 -19.95
N GLU A 126 -7.27 -13.17 -20.97
CA GLU A 126 -7.72 -13.25 -22.36
C GLU A 126 -8.64 -14.47 -22.61
N ALA A 127 -8.34 -15.61 -21.98
CA ALA A 127 -9.14 -16.82 -22.12
C ALA A 127 -10.56 -16.63 -21.56
N TYR A 128 -10.68 -16.02 -20.38
CA TYR A 128 -11.96 -15.64 -19.78
C TYR A 128 -12.78 -14.76 -20.73
N TYR A 129 -12.20 -13.68 -21.26
CA TYR A 129 -12.93 -12.79 -22.16
C TYR A 129 -13.36 -13.48 -23.47
N LYS A 130 -12.57 -14.43 -23.98
CA LYS A 130 -12.95 -15.26 -25.14
C LYS A 130 -14.19 -16.12 -24.86
N THR A 131 -14.43 -16.54 -23.62
CA THR A 131 -15.66 -17.27 -23.23
C THR A 131 -16.91 -16.40 -23.25
N LEU A 132 -16.78 -15.10 -22.95
CA LEU A 132 -17.89 -14.14 -22.96
C LEU A 132 -18.26 -13.67 -24.37
N ASN A 133 -17.33 -13.76 -25.32
CA ASN A 133 -17.58 -13.34 -26.69
C ASN A 133 -18.54 -14.31 -27.39
N THR A 134 -19.80 -13.93 -27.58
CA THR A 134 -20.82 -14.75 -28.29
C THR A 134 -20.79 -14.57 -29.81
N THR A 135 -19.93 -13.69 -30.33
CA THR A 135 -19.84 -13.42 -31.77
C THR A 135 -19.00 -14.47 -32.51
N ALA A 136 -19.22 -14.60 -33.81
CA ALA A 136 -18.46 -15.50 -34.68
C ALA A 136 -17.00 -15.04 -34.93
N ALA A 137 -16.69 -13.76 -34.67
CA ALA A 137 -15.34 -13.21 -34.82
C ALA A 137 -14.61 -13.30 -33.47
N LYS A 138 -13.60 -14.17 -33.40
CA LYS A 138 -12.79 -14.36 -32.20
C LYS A 138 -11.48 -13.60 -32.33
N TRP A 139 -11.06 -13.00 -31.21
CA TRP A 139 -9.75 -12.37 -31.13
C TRP A 139 -8.66 -13.44 -31.20
N ASP A 140 -7.64 -13.17 -31.98
CA ASP A 140 -6.49 -14.03 -32.20
C ASP A 140 -5.25 -13.12 -32.34
N TRP A 141 -4.38 -13.14 -31.33
CA TRP A 141 -3.18 -12.31 -31.28
C TRP A 141 -2.21 -12.65 -32.41
N ASP A 142 -1.95 -13.94 -32.63
CA ASP A 142 -0.99 -14.40 -33.64
C ASP A 142 -1.45 -14.03 -35.06
N LEU A 143 -2.76 -14.18 -35.33
CA LEU A 143 -3.33 -13.74 -36.61
C LEU A 143 -3.32 -12.21 -36.74
N TYR A 144 -3.50 -11.48 -35.64
CA TYR A 144 -3.41 -10.01 -35.65
C TYR A 144 -2.00 -9.52 -35.95
N ILE A 145 -0.97 -10.14 -35.37
CA ILE A 145 0.44 -9.84 -35.70
C ILE A 145 0.70 -10.01 -37.20
N LYS A 146 0.26 -11.14 -37.78
CA LYS A 146 0.34 -11.37 -39.24
C LYS A 146 -0.43 -10.34 -40.06
N TYR A 147 -1.59 -9.89 -39.56
CA TYR A 147 -2.42 -8.90 -40.26
C TYR A 147 -1.76 -7.51 -40.30
N VAL A 148 -1.05 -7.12 -39.24
CA VAL A 148 -0.42 -5.79 -39.16
C VAL A 148 0.99 -5.74 -39.73
N ASP A 149 1.66 -6.88 -39.89
CA ASP A 149 2.96 -6.98 -40.55
C ASP A 149 2.82 -6.83 -42.07
N LEU A 150 3.24 -5.68 -42.60
CA LEU A 150 3.20 -5.39 -44.04
C LEU A 150 4.06 -6.35 -44.89
N SER A 151 4.97 -7.11 -44.28
CA SER A 151 5.80 -8.09 -44.99
C SER A 151 5.11 -9.45 -45.16
N TYR A 152 4.01 -9.70 -44.44
CA TYR A 152 3.31 -10.99 -44.47
C TYR A 152 2.36 -11.11 -45.66
N THR A 153 2.32 -12.28 -46.30
CA THR A 153 1.36 -12.60 -47.38
C THR A 153 0.34 -13.62 -46.86
N PRO A 154 -0.94 -13.24 -46.66
CA PRO A 154 -1.94 -14.13 -46.10
C PRO A 154 -2.43 -15.17 -47.10
N THR A 155 -2.79 -16.35 -46.58
CA THR A 155 -3.58 -17.34 -47.35
C THR A 155 -5.01 -16.84 -47.59
N ALA A 156 -5.77 -17.51 -48.47
CA ALA A 156 -7.18 -17.15 -48.73
C ALA A 156 -8.06 -17.28 -47.46
N ASP A 157 -7.82 -18.31 -46.65
CA ASP A 157 -8.53 -18.54 -45.39
C ASP A 157 -8.15 -17.49 -44.35
N GLU A 158 -6.85 -17.15 -44.24
CA GLU A 158 -6.39 -16.08 -43.36
C GLU A 158 -6.95 -14.72 -43.78
N THR A 159 -7.03 -14.41 -45.07
CA THR A 159 -7.62 -13.16 -45.58
C THR A 159 -9.07 -13.00 -45.08
N THR A 160 -9.84 -14.09 -45.11
CA THR A 160 -11.23 -14.11 -44.64
C THR A 160 -11.33 -13.96 -43.11
N ALA A 161 -10.40 -14.55 -42.36
CA ALA A 161 -10.35 -14.43 -40.91
C ALA A 161 -9.88 -13.01 -40.47
N MET A 162 -8.86 -12.48 -41.15
CA MET A 162 -8.28 -11.15 -40.90
C MET A 162 -9.27 -10.02 -41.11
N SER A 163 -10.19 -10.14 -42.08
CA SER A 163 -11.22 -9.13 -42.33
C SER A 163 -12.15 -8.90 -41.13
N LYS A 164 -12.15 -9.80 -40.14
CA LYS A 164 -12.97 -9.74 -38.92
C LYS A 164 -12.16 -9.28 -37.69
N LEU A 165 -10.83 -9.18 -37.78
CA LEU A 165 -9.96 -8.93 -36.63
C LEU A 165 -10.19 -7.56 -35.99
N SER A 166 -10.46 -6.51 -36.77
CA SER A 166 -10.72 -5.17 -36.21
C SER A 166 -11.97 -5.17 -35.29
N SER A 167 -13.04 -5.83 -35.73
CA SER A 167 -14.25 -6.03 -34.92
C SER A 167 -14.00 -6.95 -33.72
N ALA A 168 -13.21 -8.02 -33.88
CA ALA A 168 -12.86 -8.91 -32.77
C ALA A 168 -12.01 -8.19 -31.71
N ARG A 169 -11.05 -7.35 -32.12
CA ARG A 169 -10.19 -6.52 -31.26
C ARG A 169 -11.02 -5.57 -30.40
N THR A 170 -11.89 -4.80 -31.05
CA THR A 170 -12.76 -3.82 -30.38
C THR A 170 -13.77 -4.50 -29.46
N THR A 171 -14.28 -5.68 -29.82
CA THR A 171 -15.13 -6.51 -28.96
C THR A 171 -14.39 -6.96 -27.71
N LEU A 172 -13.17 -7.49 -27.84
CA LEU A 172 -12.35 -7.89 -26.70
C LEU A 172 -12.05 -6.71 -25.78
N GLN A 173 -11.63 -5.57 -26.32
CA GLN A 173 -11.41 -4.35 -25.54
C GLN A 173 -12.68 -3.90 -24.80
N GLY A 174 -13.87 -4.06 -25.40
CA GLY A 174 -15.13 -3.76 -24.74
C GLY A 174 -15.43 -4.68 -23.57
N LEU A 175 -15.20 -5.99 -23.74
CA LEU A 175 -15.35 -7.00 -22.68
C LEU A 175 -14.35 -6.76 -21.54
N GLN A 176 -13.09 -6.49 -21.88
CA GLN A 176 -12.06 -6.15 -20.89
C GLN A 176 -12.44 -4.88 -20.12
N LYS A 177 -12.80 -3.81 -20.83
CA LYS A 177 -13.23 -2.53 -20.23
C LYS A 177 -14.37 -2.73 -19.23
N ALA A 178 -15.39 -3.52 -19.58
CA ALA A 178 -16.51 -3.80 -18.69
C ALA A 178 -16.10 -4.46 -17.37
N GLN A 179 -15.03 -5.26 -17.39
CA GLN A 179 -14.46 -5.88 -16.20
C GLN A 179 -13.59 -4.89 -15.42
N ILE A 180 -12.62 -4.22 -16.05
CA ILE A 180 -11.59 -3.46 -15.32
C ILE A 180 -12.00 -2.04 -14.95
N GLN A 181 -13.10 -1.52 -15.50
CA GLN A 181 -13.55 -0.14 -15.26
C GLN A 181 -14.23 0.05 -13.90
N PHE A 182 -13.85 1.12 -13.21
CA PHE A 182 -14.55 1.70 -12.08
C PHE A 182 -15.05 3.11 -12.44
N THR A 183 -16.37 3.29 -12.53
CA THR A 183 -16.95 4.62 -12.80
C THR A 183 -17.06 5.41 -11.50
N ILE A 184 -16.47 6.60 -11.44
CA ILE A 184 -16.41 7.41 -10.23
C ILE A 184 -17.48 8.52 -10.29
N PRO A 185 -18.53 8.44 -9.46
CA PRO A 185 -19.59 9.44 -9.45
C PRO A 185 -19.22 10.69 -8.64
N SER A 186 -20.01 11.75 -8.79
CA SER A 186 -19.83 13.00 -8.04
C SER A 186 -19.88 12.81 -6.53
N ASN A 187 -19.29 13.76 -5.79
CA ASN A 187 -19.29 13.80 -4.32
C ASN A 187 -18.67 12.56 -3.67
N THR A 188 -17.52 12.14 -4.20
CA THR A 188 -16.86 10.88 -3.80
C THR A 188 -15.45 11.16 -3.30
N THR A 189 -15.12 10.64 -2.12
CA THR A 189 -13.74 10.52 -1.63
C THR A 189 -13.33 9.07 -1.68
N ILE A 190 -12.23 8.75 -2.37
CA ILE A 190 -11.60 7.43 -2.37
C ILE A 190 -10.22 7.56 -1.73
N MET A 191 -9.95 6.74 -0.72
CA MET A 191 -8.76 6.89 0.11
C MET A 191 -8.12 5.54 0.41
N GLY A 192 -6.84 5.39 0.13
CA GLY A 192 -6.09 4.22 0.57
C GLY A 192 -5.82 4.25 2.07
N VAL A 193 -5.93 3.11 2.74
CA VAL A 193 -5.58 2.91 4.15
C VAL A 193 -4.17 2.32 4.23
N GLY A 194 -3.34 2.88 5.10
CA GLY A 194 -1.96 2.43 5.25
C GLY A 194 -1.06 2.87 4.10
N ALA A 195 0.01 2.11 3.86
CA ALA A 195 1.01 2.39 2.82
C ALA A 195 0.95 1.44 1.62
N ASP A 196 0.05 0.46 1.66
CA ASP A 196 -0.04 -0.69 0.76
C ASP A 196 -1.41 -0.79 0.05
N ALA A 197 -2.21 0.27 0.10
CA ALA A 197 -3.47 0.35 -0.62
C ALA A 197 -3.23 0.54 -2.13
N LYS A 198 -3.73 -0.40 -2.95
CA LYS A 198 -3.49 -0.43 -4.39
C LYS A 198 -4.75 -0.68 -5.21
N ILE A 199 -4.77 -0.11 -6.41
CA ILE A 199 -5.62 -0.50 -7.53
C ILE A 199 -4.71 -1.10 -8.60
N ILE A 200 -4.88 -2.38 -8.89
CA ILE A 200 -4.07 -3.12 -9.86
C ILE A 200 -4.93 -3.51 -11.05
N ASP A 201 -4.45 -3.27 -12.27
CA ASP A 201 -5.17 -3.54 -13.51
C ASP A 201 -6.59 -2.95 -13.54
N GLY A 202 -6.79 -1.84 -12.82
CA GLY A 202 -8.05 -1.13 -12.70
C GLY A 202 -8.02 0.19 -13.46
N TYR A 203 -9.14 0.54 -14.09
CA TYR A 203 -9.31 1.77 -14.86
C TYR A 203 -10.33 2.68 -14.17
N PHE A 204 -9.88 3.77 -13.54
CA PHE A 204 -10.78 4.76 -12.93
C PHE A 204 -11.30 5.73 -13.99
N ASN A 205 -12.62 5.79 -14.13
CA ASN A 205 -13.31 6.58 -15.14
C ASN A 205 -14.16 7.67 -14.49
N ILE A 206 -13.66 8.90 -14.54
CA ILE A 206 -14.35 10.11 -14.10
C ILE A 206 -14.93 10.77 -15.35
N ASN A 207 -16.22 10.62 -15.58
CA ASN A 207 -16.86 11.13 -16.79
C ASN A 207 -18.10 11.95 -16.46
N ALA A 208 -18.07 13.23 -16.79
CA ALA A 208 -19.13 14.21 -16.53
C ALA A 208 -19.57 14.25 -15.04
N THR A 209 -18.61 14.04 -14.13
CA THR A 209 -18.81 14.05 -12.68
C THR A 209 -17.92 15.10 -12.02
N SER A 210 -18.24 15.48 -10.78
CA SER A 210 -17.57 16.58 -10.11
C SER A 210 -17.44 16.40 -8.61
N ASN A 211 -16.53 17.17 -8.00
CA ASN A 211 -16.29 17.15 -6.56
C ASN A 211 -15.80 15.77 -6.10
N ILE A 212 -14.57 15.42 -6.52
CA ILE A 212 -13.97 14.10 -6.29
C ILE A 212 -12.59 14.26 -5.65
N VAL A 213 -12.31 13.44 -4.65
CA VAL A 213 -11.02 13.35 -3.96
C VAL A 213 -10.49 11.93 -4.11
N ILE A 214 -9.26 11.76 -4.58
CA ILE A 214 -8.55 10.47 -4.65
C ILE A 214 -7.22 10.63 -3.94
N ARG A 215 -7.00 9.87 -2.85
CA ARG A 215 -5.80 10.03 -2.02
C ARG A 215 -5.16 8.72 -1.58
N ASN A 216 -3.84 8.76 -1.40
CA ASN A 216 -3.08 7.70 -0.75
C ASN A 216 -3.19 6.32 -1.42
N LEU A 217 -3.24 6.28 -2.75
CA LEU A 217 -3.40 5.06 -3.53
C LEU A 217 -2.26 4.84 -4.51
N GLU A 218 -1.78 3.61 -4.56
CA GLU A 218 -0.94 3.14 -5.66
C GLU A 218 -1.82 2.60 -6.79
N PHE A 219 -1.58 3.03 -8.02
CA PHE A 219 -2.19 2.51 -9.23
C PHE A 219 -1.12 1.80 -10.05
N GLN A 220 -1.40 0.55 -10.37
CA GLN A 220 -0.73 -0.17 -11.45
C GLN A 220 -1.65 -0.14 -12.67
N ALA A 221 -1.19 0.52 -13.73
CA ALA A 221 -1.96 0.72 -14.93
C ALA A 221 -2.35 -0.61 -15.58
N PRO A 222 -3.59 -0.74 -16.11
CA PRO A 222 -4.02 -1.95 -16.78
C PRO A 222 -3.37 -2.14 -18.15
N GLN A 223 -2.97 -3.38 -18.44
CA GLN A 223 -2.54 -3.78 -19.78
C GLN A 223 -3.74 -3.94 -20.73
N ASP A 224 -3.70 -3.32 -21.90
CA ASP A 224 -4.62 -3.61 -23.00
C ASP A 224 -4.24 -4.95 -23.64
N LEU A 225 -5.17 -5.92 -23.62
CA LEU A 225 -4.93 -7.23 -24.24
C LEU A 225 -4.92 -7.17 -25.77
N ALA A 226 -5.42 -6.07 -26.34
CA ALA A 226 -5.69 -5.93 -27.76
C ALA A 226 -5.34 -4.52 -28.30
N PRO A 227 -4.10 -4.04 -28.10
CA PRO A 227 -3.68 -2.70 -28.52
C PRO A 227 -3.77 -2.56 -30.04
N ALA A 228 -4.11 -1.37 -30.50
CA ALA A 228 -4.13 -1.06 -31.93
C ALA A 228 -2.70 -0.86 -32.44
N TYR A 229 -2.42 -1.22 -33.70
CA TYR A 229 -1.15 -0.92 -34.35
C TYR A 229 -1.40 -0.07 -35.59
N THR A 230 -0.67 1.03 -35.70
CA THR A 230 -0.59 1.83 -36.92
C THR A 230 0.51 1.23 -37.77
N ASN A 231 0.20 0.77 -38.99
CA ASN A 231 1.16 0.15 -39.92
C ASN A 231 1.59 1.10 -41.06
N THR A 232 1.39 2.41 -40.89
CA THR A 232 1.84 3.41 -41.87
C THR A 232 3.36 3.62 -41.74
N VAL A 233 4.08 3.47 -42.85
CA VAL A 233 5.54 3.60 -42.90
C VAL A 233 5.99 4.96 -42.35
N GLY A 234 6.86 4.94 -41.34
CA GLY A 234 7.37 6.13 -40.66
C GLY A 234 6.49 6.68 -39.53
N SER A 235 5.34 6.06 -39.25
CA SER A 235 4.46 6.38 -38.12
C SER A 235 3.96 5.12 -37.42
N GLU A 236 4.77 4.06 -37.43
CA GLU A 236 4.42 2.77 -36.84
C GLU A 236 4.30 2.90 -35.32
N GLU A 237 3.16 2.57 -34.72
CA GLU A 237 3.00 2.72 -33.26
C GLU A 237 1.90 1.81 -32.70
N TRP A 238 2.18 1.21 -31.55
CA TRP A 238 1.20 0.51 -30.73
C TRP A 238 0.45 1.50 -29.83
N ASN A 239 -0.88 1.38 -29.77
CA ASN A 239 -1.74 2.27 -29.01
C ASN A 239 -2.74 1.45 -28.19
N ALA A 240 -2.50 1.42 -26.87
CA ALA A 240 -3.43 0.88 -25.90
C ALA A 240 -4.60 1.84 -25.64
N LYS A 241 -5.67 1.31 -25.03
CA LYS A 241 -6.91 2.06 -24.77
C LYS A 241 -7.06 2.54 -23.33
N PHE A 242 -6.47 1.82 -22.38
CA PHE A 242 -6.78 1.97 -20.97
C PHE A 242 -5.74 2.82 -20.24
N LYS A 243 -6.25 3.69 -19.37
CA LYS A 243 -5.45 4.52 -18.47
C LYS A 243 -5.46 3.93 -17.06
N ALA A 244 -4.64 4.43 -16.15
CA ALA A 244 -4.92 4.21 -14.72
C ALA A 244 -6.10 5.08 -14.26
N ILE A 245 -6.08 6.38 -14.61
CA ILE A 245 -7.16 7.33 -14.35
C ILE A 245 -7.49 8.12 -15.61
N SER A 246 -8.77 8.17 -15.99
CA SER A 246 -9.28 9.01 -17.07
C SER A 246 -10.32 9.99 -16.55
N VAL A 247 -10.13 11.26 -16.88
CA VAL A 247 -11.02 12.37 -16.54
C VAL A 247 -11.53 12.98 -17.84
N VAL A 248 -12.84 12.87 -18.06
CA VAL A 248 -13.54 13.37 -19.26
C VAL A 248 -14.67 14.28 -18.82
N THR A 249 -14.60 15.58 -19.13
CA THR A 249 -15.56 16.58 -18.63
C THR A 249 -15.68 16.62 -17.09
N GLY A 250 -14.66 16.14 -16.37
CA GLY A 250 -14.65 16.11 -14.91
C GLY A 250 -14.29 17.46 -14.31
N LYS A 251 -14.90 17.83 -13.17
CA LYS A 251 -14.68 19.15 -12.54
C LYS A 251 -14.46 19.09 -11.04
N GLN A 252 -13.66 19.99 -10.47
CA GLN A 252 -13.39 20.03 -9.02
C GLN A 252 -12.81 18.69 -8.54
N LEU A 253 -11.57 18.40 -8.94
CA LEU A 253 -10.88 17.16 -8.60
C LEU A 253 -9.60 17.43 -7.82
N TRP A 254 -9.36 16.62 -6.79
CA TRP A 254 -8.10 16.61 -6.06
C TRP A 254 -7.53 15.19 -6.02
N ILE A 255 -6.41 15.00 -6.73
CA ILE A 255 -5.65 13.74 -6.73
C ILE A 255 -4.36 14.00 -5.96
N ASP A 256 -4.18 13.32 -4.83
CA ASP A 256 -3.14 13.69 -3.88
C ASP A 256 -2.47 12.50 -3.17
N HIS A 257 -1.16 12.55 -2.95
CA HIS A 257 -0.39 11.45 -2.34
C HIS A 257 -0.64 10.10 -3.03
N CYS A 258 -0.77 10.08 -4.36
CA CYS A 258 -0.93 8.85 -5.11
C CYS A 258 0.41 8.39 -5.70
N THR A 259 0.49 7.15 -6.15
CA THR A 259 1.60 6.65 -6.96
C THR A 259 1.03 5.94 -8.17
N LEU A 260 1.40 6.34 -9.39
CA LEU A 260 0.91 5.74 -10.62
C LEU A 260 2.11 5.21 -11.41
N SER A 261 2.03 3.97 -11.89
CA SER A 261 3.08 3.30 -12.66
C SER A 261 2.55 2.10 -13.45
N ASP A 262 3.40 1.48 -14.27
CA ASP A 262 3.12 0.19 -14.92
C ASP A 262 3.28 -1.01 -13.97
N GLY A 263 3.76 -0.76 -12.74
CA GLY A 263 3.92 -1.78 -11.70
C GLY A 263 4.82 -2.95 -12.15
N SER A 264 4.30 -4.18 -12.09
CA SER A 264 5.01 -5.39 -12.51
C SER A 264 5.03 -5.62 -14.02
N HIS A 265 4.32 -4.80 -14.80
CA HIS A 265 4.10 -5.00 -16.24
C HIS A 265 4.80 -3.91 -17.05
N ILE A 266 6.12 -3.93 -17.13
CA ILE A 266 6.86 -2.89 -17.86
C ILE A 266 6.68 -3.00 -19.39
N ASP A 267 6.69 -1.88 -20.12
CA ASP A 267 6.48 -1.84 -21.58
C ASP A 267 7.54 -2.65 -22.35
N SER A 268 8.80 -2.61 -21.89
CA SER A 268 9.91 -3.38 -22.47
C SER A 268 9.81 -4.91 -22.30
N SER A 269 8.75 -5.43 -21.67
CA SER A 269 8.53 -6.86 -21.51
C SER A 269 8.09 -7.58 -22.80
N GLU A 270 7.59 -6.83 -23.78
CA GLU A 270 7.16 -7.37 -25.08
C GLU A 270 7.67 -6.48 -26.22
N ILE A 271 8.55 -7.02 -27.08
CA ILE A 271 9.15 -6.31 -28.22
C ILE A 271 8.93 -7.13 -29.49
N LEU A 272 8.41 -6.51 -30.54
CA LEU A 272 8.15 -7.14 -31.83
C LEU A 272 8.82 -6.38 -32.98
N THR A 273 9.21 -7.12 -34.02
CA THR A 273 9.68 -6.57 -35.29
C THR A 273 8.64 -6.83 -36.37
N LEU A 274 8.04 -5.77 -36.91
CA LEU A 274 7.01 -5.84 -37.97
C LEU A 274 7.44 -4.96 -39.14
N GLY A 275 7.38 -5.47 -40.38
CA GLY A 275 7.80 -4.71 -41.55
C GLY A 275 9.25 -4.17 -41.48
N GLY A 276 10.13 -4.82 -40.71
CA GLY A 276 11.51 -4.37 -40.46
C GLY A 276 11.67 -3.32 -39.37
N VAL A 277 10.59 -2.93 -38.66
CA VAL A 277 10.60 -1.96 -37.57
C VAL A 277 10.44 -2.66 -36.23
N THR A 278 11.43 -2.52 -35.34
CA THR A 278 11.41 -3.09 -33.98
C THR A 278 10.86 -2.08 -32.97
N LYS A 279 9.77 -2.43 -32.28
CA LYS A 279 9.16 -1.59 -31.24
C LYS A 279 8.62 -2.42 -30.08
N GLU A 280 8.58 -1.79 -28.91
CA GLU A 280 7.81 -2.27 -27.76
C GLU A 280 6.33 -2.34 -28.12
N VAL A 281 5.66 -3.41 -27.69
CA VAL A 281 4.20 -3.53 -27.78
C VAL A 281 3.61 -2.71 -26.64
N MET A 282 3.21 -1.47 -26.95
CA MET A 282 2.63 -0.56 -25.97
C MET A 282 1.27 -1.10 -25.49
N ARG A 283 1.31 -1.77 -24.32
CA ARG A 283 0.15 -2.31 -23.61
C ARG A 283 -0.51 -1.26 -22.70
N HIS A 284 0.20 -0.19 -22.35
CA HIS A 284 -0.33 0.92 -21.55
C HIS A 284 -0.60 2.15 -22.41
N ASP A 285 -1.60 2.95 -22.01
CA ASP A 285 -1.83 4.28 -22.56
C ASP A 285 -1.28 5.34 -21.60
N GLY A 286 -2.12 6.16 -20.96
CA GLY A 286 -1.67 7.15 -19.99
C GLY A 286 -1.90 6.77 -18.53
N LEU A 287 -1.11 7.33 -17.60
CA LEU A 287 -1.37 7.16 -16.17
C LEU A 287 -2.56 8.01 -15.73
N LEU A 288 -2.56 9.30 -16.05
CA LEU A 288 -3.66 10.21 -15.73
C LEU A 288 -3.91 11.16 -16.89
N ASP A 289 -5.00 10.91 -17.61
CA ASP A 289 -5.43 11.74 -18.73
C ASP A 289 -6.65 12.59 -18.38
N ILE A 290 -6.62 13.85 -18.81
CA ILE A 290 -7.63 14.88 -18.54
C ILE A 290 -8.08 15.50 -19.88
N GLU A 291 -9.35 15.32 -20.22
CA GLU A 291 -9.89 15.54 -21.56
C GLU A 291 -11.28 16.20 -21.53
N ASP A 292 -11.71 16.70 -22.69
CA ASP A 292 -13.07 17.18 -23.00
C ASP A 292 -13.66 18.15 -21.96
N SER A 293 -13.09 19.36 -21.87
CA SER A 293 -13.56 20.47 -21.03
C SER A 293 -13.55 20.18 -19.51
N SER A 294 -12.64 19.30 -19.08
CA SER A 294 -12.36 19.09 -17.66
C SER A 294 -11.76 20.34 -17.01
N ASP A 295 -12.04 20.59 -15.74
CA ASP A 295 -11.68 21.89 -15.14
C ASP A 295 -11.51 21.89 -13.62
N TYR A 296 -10.74 22.85 -13.11
CA TYR A 296 -10.46 23.05 -11.69
C TYR A 296 -9.92 21.78 -11.00
N ILE A 297 -8.72 21.39 -11.40
CA ILE A 297 -8.10 20.13 -10.95
C ILE A 297 -6.73 20.41 -10.33
N THR A 298 -6.43 19.75 -9.22
CA THR A 298 -5.12 19.78 -8.58
C THR A 298 -4.61 18.36 -8.42
N ILE A 299 -3.38 18.16 -8.89
CA ILE A 299 -2.59 16.96 -8.71
C ILE A 299 -1.42 17.34 -7.80
N SER A 300 -1.40 16.83 -6.58
CA SER A 300 -0.38 17.18 -5.59
C SER A 300 0.29 15.98 -4.93
N TYR A 301 1.55 16.10 -4.54
CA TYR A 301 2.26 15.06 -3.79
C TYR A 301 2.18 13.67 -4.43
N THR A 302 2.03 13.58 -5.76
CA THR A 302 1.82 12.32 -6.48
C THR A 302 3.08 11.90 -7.20
N ILE A 303 3.38 10.60 -7.18
CA ILE A 303 4.49 10.01 -7.95
C ILE A 303 3.94 9.42 -9.24
N PHE A 304 4.48 9.83 -10.38
CA PHE A 304 4.33 9.15 -11.66
C PHE A 304 5.67 8.50 -12.00
N LYS A 305 5.70 7.17 -12.20
CA LYS A 305 6.98 6.50 -12.45
C LYS A 305 6.93 5.33 -13.42
N ASN A 306 8.07 5.06 -14.06
CA ASN A 306 8.30 3.90 -14.93
C ASN A 306 7.15 3.71 -15.93
N HIS A 307 6.95 4.70 -16.79
CA HIS A 307 5.83 4.72 -17.71
C HIS A 307 6.14 5.63 -18.91
N ASP A 308 5.58 5.31 -20.09
CA ASP A 308 5.75 6.13 -21.30
C ASP A 308 4.99 7.47 -21.21
N LYS A 309 3.66 7.43 -21.28
CA LYS A 309 2.79 8.60 -21.52
C LYS A 309 2.09 9.06 -20.23
N THR A 310 2.78 9.76 -19.33
CA THR A 310 2.24 9.95 -17.96
C THR A 310 0.95 10.78 -17.88
N ASN A 311 0.91 11.99 -18.46
CA ASN A 311 -0.22 12.91 -18.30
C ASN A 311 -0.57 13.68 -19.59
N MET A 312 -1.61 13.25 -20.31
CA MET A 312 -2.23 14.06 -21.35
C MET A 312 -3.25 15.02 -20.74
N VAL A 313 -3.13 16.33 -21.01
CA VAL A 313 -4.15 17.31 -20.64
C VAL A 313 -4.62 18.11 -21.86
N GLY A 314 -5.93 18.19 -22.01
CA GLY A 314 -6.59 18.80 -23.15
C GLY A 314 -6.56 17.90 -24.39
N GLY A 315 -6.83 16.60 -24.20
CA GLY A 315 -7.23 15.68 -25.26
C GLY A 315 -8.70 15.90 -25.64
N SER A 316 -9.12 15.42 -26.81
CA SER A 316 -10.56 15.37 -27.15
C SER A 316 -10.89 14.08 -27.87
N GLY A 317 -11.86 13.35 -27.33
CA GLY A 317 -12.28 12.05 -27.87
C GLY A 317 -12.94 12.12 -29.24
N ASP A 318 -13.47 13.28 -29.64
CA ASP A 318 -14.09 13.54 -30.95
C ASP A 318 -13.24 14.44 -31.87
N GLY A 319 -12.04 14.83 -31.42
CA GLY A 319 -11.13 15.70 -32.17
C GLY A 319 -11.56 17.17 -32.23
N ASN A 320 -12.68 17.57 -31.61
CA ASN A 320 -13.12 18.96 -31.56
C ASN A 320 -12.59 19.66 -30.31
N HIS A 321 -11.43 20.29 -30.47
CA HIS A 321 -10.75 20.96 -29.37
C HIS A 321 -11.28 22.37 -29.04
N ASN A 322 -12.22 22.94 -29.82
CA ASN A 322 -12.73 24.30 -29.57
C ASN A 322 -13.43 24.46 -28.21
N LYS A 323 -13.87 23.33 -27.64
CA LYS A 323 -14.55 23.27 -26.34
C LYS A 323 -13.61 23.52 -25.16
N GLU A 324 -12.30 23.43 -25.37
CA GLU A 324 -11.29 23.39 -24.31
C GLU A 324 -10.81 24.78 -23.88
N TYR A 325 -10.97 25.81 -24.71
CA TYR A 325 -10.36 27.14 -24.52
C TYR A 325 -10.71 27.82 -23.19
N ALA A 326 -11.91 27.56 -22.66
CA ALA A 326 -12.40 28.15 -21.42
C ALA A 326 -12.16 27.27 -20.18
N TYR A 327 -11.50 26.10 -20.32
CA TYR A 327 -11.31 25.11 -19.27
C TYR A 327 -9.84 24.74 -19.09
N ASN A 328 -9.54 23.56 -18.54
CA ASN A 328 -8.19 23.10 -18.20
C ASN A 328 -7.44 24.05 -17.27
N HIS A 329 -8.09 24.53 -16.21
CA HIS A 329 -7.44 25.16 -15.07
C HIS A 329 -6.85 24.07 -14.17
N ILE A 330 -5.56 23.77 -14.34
CA ILE A 330 -4.90 22.59 -13.72
C ILE A 330 -3.67 23.00 -12.93
N THR A 331 -3.54 22.47 -11.71
CA THR A 331 -2.36 22.62 -10.87
C THR A 331 -1.63 21.28 -10.75
N PHE A 332 -0.33 21.28 -11.01
CA PHE A 332 0.59 20.21 -10.63
C PHE A 332 1.57 20.75 -9.59
N SER A 333 1.49 20.27 -8.36
CA SER A 333 2.36 20.75 -7.28
C SER A 333 3.00 19.63 -6.48
N ASN A 334 4.29 19.78 -6.16
CA ASN A 334 4.98 18.84 -5.27
C ASN A 334 4.89 17.38 -5.73
N ASN A 335 4.81 17.13 -7.04
CA ASN A 335 4.79 15.79 -7.62
C ASN A 335 6.21 15.31 -7.95
N ILE A 336 6.37 13.99 -8.05
CA ILE A 336 7.57 13.38 -8.62
C ILE A 336 7.23 12.73 -9.96
N TRP A 337 7.96 13.09 -11.02
CA TRP A 337 8.04 12.27 -12.22
C TRP A 337 9.39 11.57 -12.25
N GLN A 338 9.38 10.24 -12.12
CA GLN A 338 10.57 9.41 -12.13
C GLN A 338 10.55 8.49 -13.35
N ASP A 339 11.57 8.53 -14.21
CA ASP A 339 11.66 7.63 -15.37
C ASP A 339 10.39 7.69 -16.24
N SER A 340 9.89 8.92 -16.43
CA SER A 340 8.85 9.23 -17.41
C SER A 340 9.49 9.44 -18.77
N VAL A 341 8.97 8.77 -19.81
CA VAL A 341 9.41 9.03 -21.18
C VAL A 341 8.91 10.39 -21.64
N GLN A 342 7.63 10.68 -21.42
CA GLN A 342 6.99 11.88 -21.93
C GLN A 342 5.71 12.26 -21.18
N ARG A 343 5.26 13.50 -21.44
CA ARG A 343 3.98 14.06 -20.99
C ARG A 343 3.92 14.28 -19.47
N ALA A 344 4.88 15.01 -18.94
CA ALA A 344 4.99 15.36 -17.53
C ALA A 344 4.89 16.89 -17.28
N PRO A 345 3.71 17.52 -17.42
CA PRO A 345 2.56 17.09 -18.21
C PRO A 345 2.70 17.50 -19.69
N ARG A 346 1.83 16.97 -20.56
CA ARG A 346 1.59 17.51 -21.90
C ARG A 346 0.28 18.32 -21.92
N ALA A 347 0.38 19.64 -22.06
CA ALA A 347 -0.73 20.57 -21.86
C ALA A 347 -1.28 21.15 -23.18
N ARG A 348 -2.60 21.38 -23.27
CA ARG A 348 -3.25 22.19 -24.33
C ARG A 348 -4.26 23.18 -23.73
N PHE A 349 -4.41 24.36 -24.36
CA PHE A 349 -5.41 25.42 -24.09
C PHE A 349 -5.37 26.13 -22.73
N GLY A 350 -5.61 25.41 -21.64
CA GLY A 350 -5.93 26.01 -20.35
C GLY A 350 -4.80 26.74 -19.64
N GLN A 351 -5.01 26.99 -18.36
CA GLN A 351 -4.07 27.66 -17.46
C GLN A 351 -3.43 26.61 -16.55
N PHE A 352 -2.12 26.40 -16.73
CA PHE A 352 -1.38 25.35 -16.05
C PHE A 352 -0.41 25.96 -15.04
N HIS A 353 -0.61 25.67 -13.76
CA HIS A 353 0.35 26.02 -12.71
C HIS A 353 1.16 24.78 -12.33
N VAL A 354 2.43 24.75 -12.72
CA VAL A 354 3.33 23.62 -12.50
C VAL A 354 4.43 24.08 -11.55
N TYR A 355 4.33 23.78 -10.26
CA TYR A 355 5.29 24.31 -9.28
C TYR A 355 5.79 23.33 -8.23
N ASN A 356 7.02 23.53 -7.73
CA ASN A 356 7.67 22.69 -6.72
C ASN A 356 7.75 21.19 -7.07
N ASN A 357 7.64 20.80 -8.34
CA ASN A 357 7.71 19.40 -8.74
C ASN A 357 9.18 18.96 -8.90
N TYR A 358 9.40 17.66 -8.70
CA TYR A 358 10.68 17.02 -8.90
C TYR A 358 10.63 16.05 -10.09
N TYR A 359 11.51 16.24 -11.06
CA TYR A 359 11.64 15.40 -12.24
C TYR A 359 12.99 14.69 -12.21
N THR A 360 12.98 13.38 -12.41
CA THR A 360 14.19 12.56 -12.45
C THR A 360 14.11 11.48 -13.52
N GLY A 361 15.21 11.22 -14.23
CA GLY A 361 15.22 10.23 -15.31
C GLY A 361 16.55 10.19 -16.06
N ASP A 362 16.64 9.28 -17.03
CA ASP A 362 17.83 9.07 -17.85
C ASP A 362 17.47 8.97 -19.34
N THR A 363 18.20 9.70 -20.17
CA THR A 363 17.99 9.75 -21.64
C THR A 363 18.53 8.54 -22.40
N ASP A 364 19.36 7.71 -21.76
CA ASP A 364 19.97 6.50 -22.33
C ASP A 364 19.40 5.21 -21.73
N LYS A 365 18.42 5.31 -20.82
CA LYS A 365 17.81 4.14 -20.17
C LYS A 365 17.27 3.15 -21.20
N THR A 366 17.48 1.84 -20.97
CA THR A 366 17.03 0.80 -21.90
C THR A 366 15.51 0.67 -21.96
N SER A 367 14.83 0.94 -20.84
CA SER A 367 13.37 1.02 -20.71
C SER A 367 12.99 2.38 -20.14
N TYR A 368 11.96 3.01 -20.67
CA TYR A 368 11.49 4.33 -20.25
C TYR A 368 12.55 5.45 -20.34
N ALA A 369 13.34 5.48 -21.43
CA ALA A 369 14.26 6.58 -21.70
C ALA A 369 13.53 7.92 -21.75
N THR A 370 13.95 8.90 -20.97
CA THR A 370 13.28 10.21 -20.95
C THR A 370 13.47 10.92 -22.29
N SER A 371 12.35 11.21 -22.95
CA SER A 371 12.29 11.98 -24.20
C SER A 371 12.07 13.45 -23.92
N TYR A 372 11.05 13.80 -23.14
CA TYR A 372 10.81 15.16 -22.64
C TYR A 372 9.92 15.18 -21.39
N TYR A 373 9.91 16.28 -20.62
CA TYR A 373 8.96 16.44 -19.50
C TYR A 373 7.74 17.28 -19.90
N ILE A 374 7.92 18.60 -20.02
CA ILE A 374 6.82 19.54 -20.26
C ILE A 374 6.53 19.64 -21.76
N GLY A 375 5.30 19.29 -22.15
CA GLY A 375 4.82 19.42 -23.53
C GLY A 375 3.99 20.68 -23.72
N MET A 376 4.52 21.66 -24.47
CA MET A 376 3.81 22.90 -24.85
C MET A 376 2.87 22.63 -26.02
N GLY A 377 1.66 22.15 -25.75
CA GLY A 377 0.64 21.91 -26.76
C GLY A 377 -0.07 23.18 -27.22
N ALA A 378 -0.89 23.04 -28.28
CA ALA A 378 -1.69 24.13 -28.84
C ALA A 378 -2.35 24.97 -27.73
N GLU A 379 -2.12 26.29 -27.78
CA GLU A 379 -2.78 27.30 -26.93
C GLU A 379 -2.54 27.12 -25.42
N SER A 380 -1.64 26.25 -24.99
CA SER A 380 -1.37 26.04 -23.57
C SER A 380 -0.75 27.30 -22.94
N ARG A 381 -1.23 27.71 -21.76
CA ARG A 381 -0.64 28.81 -20.98
C ARG A 381 0.01 28.26 -19.72
N ILE A 382 1.29 27.93 -19.81
CA ILE A 382 2.03 27.22 -18.76
C ILE A 382 2.87 28.18 -17.93
N LEU A 383 2.57 28.24 -16.62
CA LEU A 383 3.42 28.86 -15.61
C LEU A 383 4.16 27.76 -14.84
N SER A 384 5.46 27.66 -15.08
CA SER A 384 6.38 26.76 -14.37
C SER A 384 7.12 27.53 -13.27
N GLU A 385 7.10 27.06 -12.02
CA GLU A 385 7.77 27.78 -10.92
C GLU A 385 8.49 26.86 -9.93
N GLY A 386 9.77 27.12 -9.68
CA GLY A 386 10.52 26.39 -8.65
C GLY A 386 10.52 24.87 -8.86
N ASN A 387 10.62 24.39 -10.08
CA ASN A 387 10.72 22.95 -10.36
C ASN A 387 12.18 22.50 -10.38
N VAL A 388 12.44 21.24 -10.08
CA VAL A 388 13.79 20.64 -10.13
C VAL A 388 13.81 19.54 -11.17
N PHE A 389 14.68 19.68 -12.17
CA PHE A 389 14.87 18.70 -13.24
C PHE A 389 16.26 18.07 -13.13
N ASP A 390 16.32 16.85 -12.60
CA ASP A 390 17.55 16.04 -12.54
C ASP A 390 17.53 15.01 -13.69
N LEU A 391 18.25 15.28 -14.78
CA LEU A 391 18.28 14.43 -15.97
C LEU A 391 19.71 13.94 -16.26
N THR A 392 19.87 12.64 -16.45
CA THR A 392 21.15 11.98 -16.77
C THR A 392 21.15 11.35 -18.18
N GLY A 393 22.30 10.81 -18.59
CA GLY A 393 22.50 10.21 -19.90
C GLY A 393 23.11 11.18 -20.94
N SER A 394 23.52 10.61 -22.07
CA SER A 394 24.31 11.25 -23.13
C SER A 394 23.60 12.43 -23.81
N LYS A 395 22.27 12.51 -23.69
CA LYS A 395 21.44 13.56 -24.30
C LYS A 395 20.83 14.50 -23.26
N ALA A 396 21.22 14.40 -21.99
CA ALA A 396 20.69 15.23 -20.91
C ALA A 396 21.06 16.71 -21.10
N THR A 397 20.06 17.51 -21.49
CA THR A 397 20.19 18.95 -21.70
C THR A 397 18.90 19.66 -21.28
N VAL A 398 18.97 20.95 -21.00
CA VAL A 398 17.77 21.77 -20.73
C VAL A 398 16.77 21.69 -21.89
N ALA A 399 17.24 21.56 -23.13
CA ALA A 399 16.39 21.38 -24.32
C ALA A 399 15.58 20.07 -24.32
N LYS A 400 15.94 19.08 -23.49
CA LYS A 400 15.12 17.88 -23.28
C LYS A 400 13.98 18.10 -22.29
N VAL A 401 14.01 19.14 -21.45
CA VAL A 401 12.93 19.37 -20.48
C VAL A 401 11.64 19.75 -21.20
N ILE A 402 11.71 20.49 -22.31
CA ILE A 402 10.56 21.11 -22.98
C ILE A 402 10.43 20.59 -24.41
N SER A 403 9.22 20.20 -24.80
CA SER A 403 8.87 19.85 -26.18
C SER A 403 7.79 20.77 -26.73
N ASN A 404 7.96 21.27 -27.96
CA ASN A 404 6.98 22.11 -28.62
C ASN A 404 5.95 21.30 -29.43
N LEU A 405 4.69 21.39 -29.04
CA LEU A 405 3.56 20.66 -29.58
C LEU A 405 2.44 21.60 -30.07
N ASN A 406 2.83 22.73 -30.67
CA ASN A 406 2.02 23.87 -31.14
C ASN A 406 1.73 24.96 -30.10
N GLY A 407 2.38 24.92 -28.92
CA GLY A 407 2.26 25.98 -27.92
C GLY A 407 3.21 27.14 -28.20
N TYR A 408 2.82 28.35 -27.82
CA TYR A 408 3.62 29.57 -27.96
C TYR A 408 3.72 30.38 -26.66
N GLN A 409 3.06 29.95 -25.57
CA GLN A 409 3.05 30.64 -24.28
C GLN A 409 3.67 29.77 -23.17
N PHE A 410 4.82 30.19 -22.65
CA PHE A 410 5.49 29.51 -21.54
C PHE A 410 6.28 30.52 -20.71
N LYS A 411 6.21 30.38 -19.38
CA LYS A 411 7.01 31.17 -18.46
C LYS A 411 7.58 30.25 -17.39
N ASP A 412 8.87 30.42 -17.09
CA ASP A 412 9.49 29.76 -15.94
C ASP A 412 9.99 30.78 -14.92
N VAL A 413 9.77 30.51 -13.63
CA VAL A 413 10.29 31.34 -12.54
C VAL A 413 10.96 30.47 -11.48
N GLY A 414 12.29 30.52 -11.47
CA GLY A 414 13.11 29.98 -10.39
C GLY A 414 13.29 28.47 -10.40
N SER A 415 13.18 27.78 -11.55
CA SER A 415 13.46 26.35 -11.65
C SER A 415 14.96 26.04 -11.78
N TRP A 416 15.34 24.78 -11.53
CA TRP A 416 16.70 24.27 -11.60
C TRP A 416 16.82 23.07 -12.53
N PHE A 417 17.92 23.00 -13.28
CA PHE A 417 18.33 21.84 -14.07
C PHE A 417 19.66 21.31 -13.53
N ASN A 418 19.69 20.04 -13.11
CA ASN A 418 20.85 19.38 -12.50
C ASN A 418 21.52 20.22 -11.41
N GLY A 419 20.70 20.84 -10.54
CA GLY A 419 21.15 21.70 -9.44
C GLY A 419 21.52 23.14 -9.81
N VAL A 420 21.52 23.52 -11.09
CA VAL A 420 21.84 24.87 -11.57
C VAL A 420 20.56 25.64 -11.86
N ALA A 421 20.49 26.92 -11.49
CA ALA A 421 19.33 27.76 -11.80
C ALA A 421 19.15 27.87 -13.33
N ALA A 422 17.94 27.60 -13.83
CA ALA A 422 17.71 27.32 -15.24
C ALA A 422 16.53 28.09 -15.87
N SER A 423 15.88 29.01 -15.15
CA SER A 423 14.66 29.69 -15.66
C SER A 423 14.85 30.33 -17.04
N SER A 424 15.93 31.10 -17.23
CA SER A 424 16.24 31.72 -18.53
C SER A 424 16.54 30.69 -19.62
N ASP A 425 17.20 29.58 -19.25
CA ASP A 425 17.56 28.52 -20.19
C ASP A 425 16.34 27.71 -20.62
N LEU A 426 15.38 27.52 -19.71
CA LEU A 426 14.09 26.88 -19.98
C LEU A 426 13.24 27.73 -20.92
N GLU A 427 13.11 29.04 -20.68
CA GLU A 427 12.41 29.94 -21.61
C GLU A 427 13.10 30.00 -22.98
N ALA A 428 14.44 30.01 -23.01
CA ALA A 428 15.20 29.96 -24.25
C ALA A 428 15.00 28.62 -24.99
N ALA A 429 14.99 27.50 -24.28
CA ALA A 429 14.72 26.17 -24.84
C ALA A 429 13.29 26.07 -25.40
N ALA A 430 12.30 26.60 -24.68
CA ALA A 430 10.91 26.68 -25.13
C ALA A 430 10.79 27.48 -26.44
N LYS A 431 11.42 28.66 -26.48
CA LYS A 431 11.48 29.49 -27.69
C LYS A 431 12.18 28.76 -28.85
N ALA A 432 13.34 28.15 -28.60
CA ALA A 432 14.10 27.43 -29.62
C ALA A 432 13.31 26.23 -30.18
N ALA A 433 12.58 25.51 -29.33
CA ALA A 433 11.71 24.42 -29.75
C ALA A 433 10.57 24.91 -30.67
N LEU A 434 9.98 26.08 -30.40
CA LEU A 434 9.02 26.71 -31.29
C LEU A 434 9.67 27.15 -32.62
N ASP A 435 10.82 27.81 -32.57
CA ASP A 435 11.54 28.32 -33.76
C ASP A 435 12.00 27.18 -34.70
N ALA A 436 12.45 26.05 -34.14
CA ALA A 436 12.82 24.87 -34.92
C ALA A 436 11.62 24.29 -35.68
N ARG A 437 10.45 24.28 -35.04
CA ARG A 437 9.19 23.93 -35.68
C ARG A 437 8.76 24.97 -36.71
N TYR A 438 8.94 26.26 -36.42
CA TYR A 438 8.67 27.37 -37.34
C TYR A 438 9.48 27.25 -38.62
N THR A 439 10.77 26.93 -38.55
CA THR A 439 11.61 26.70 -39.74
C THR A 439 11.05 25.59 -40.62
N SER A 440 10.50 24.53 -40.02
CA SER A 440 9.86 23.42 -40.73
C SER A 440 8.46 23.77 -41.26
N ALA A 441 7.71 24.62 -40.53
CA ALA A 441 6.34 25.01 -40.85
C ALA A 441 6.24 26.19 -41.83
N GLN A 442 7.19 27.13 -41.83
CA GLN A 442 7.21 28.31 -42.70
C GLN A 442 7.32 27.88 -44.18
N ALA A 443 8.09 26.84 -44.48
CA ALA A 443 8.15 26.21 -45.81
C ALA A 443 6.79 25.65 -46.30
N ALA A 444 5.93 25.20 -45.38
CA ALA A 444 4.58 24.72 -45.67
C ALA A 444 3.51 25.83 -45.63
N ALA A 445 3.68 26.83 -44.76
CA ALA A 445 2.76 27.95 -44.55
C ALA A 445 2.83 29.00 -45.66
N THR A 446 3.99 29.24 -46.29
CA THR A 446 4.11 30.07 -47.52
C THR A 446 3.26 29.52 -48.67
N LYS A 447 2.91 28.22 -48.64
CA LYS A 447 2.02 27.56 -49.60
C LYS A 447 0.52 27.69 -49.24
N SER A 448 0.18 28.08 -48.00
CA SER A 448 -1.17 27.93 -47.42
C SER A 448 -1.75 29.19 -46.74
N GLY A 449 -0.97 30.26 -46.53
CA GLY A 449 -1.47 31.58 -46.11
C GLY A 449 -1.82 31.76 -44.62
N PHE A 450 -1.28 30.94 -43.71
CA PHE A 450 -1.48 31.07 -42.26
C PHE A 450 -0.27 31.70 -41.54
N THR A 451 -0.54 32.45 -40.47
CA THR A 451 0.47 33.05 -39.57
C THR A 451 0.67 32.17 -38.34
N VAL A 452 1.92 31.99 -37.91
CA VAL A 452 2.26 31.27 -36.67
C VAL A 452 2.53 32.29 -35.58
N ASP A 453 1.96 32.07 -34.38
CA ASP A 453 2.16 32.96 -33.24
C ASP A 453 3.60 32.92 -32.72
N ALA A 454 4.11 34.09 -32.32
CA ALA A 454 5.45 34.22 -31.75
C ALA A 454 5.48 33.74 -30.30
N TYR A 455 6.63 33.21 -29.86
CA TYR A 455 6.86 32.87 -28.46
C TYR A 455 6.59 34.09 -27.55
N THR A 456 5.91 33.86 -26.42
CA THR A 456 5.74 34.85 -25.36
C THR A 456 5.80 34.21 -23.96
N ASN A 457 6.37 34.93 -23.01
CA ASN A 457 6.29 34.61 -21.58
C ASN A 457 5.22 35.46 -20.85
N GLU A 458 4.45 36.25 -21.59
CA GLU A 458 3.26 36.95 -21.10
C GLU A 458 2.06 36.00 -21.18
N LEU A 459 1.74 35.33 -20.07
CA LEU A 459 0.68 34.33 -20.03
C LEU A 459 -0.73 34.93 -19.96
N GLY A 460 -0.86 36.20 -19.53
CA GLY A 460 -2.15 36.86 -19.34
C GLY A 460 -2.96 36.39 -18.13
N TRP A 461 -2.33 35.65 -17.20
CA TRP A 461 -2.93 35.21 -15.94
C TRP A 461 -1.87 35.01 -14.85
N THR A 462 -2.32 34.96 -13.60
CA THR A 462 -1.53 34.58 -12.42
C THR A 462 -2.36 33.66 -11.53
N PRO A 463 -1.76 32.76 -10.73
CA PRO A 463 -2.52 31.88 -9.84
C PRO A 463 -3.46 32.69 -8.92
N PRO A 464 -4.78 32.40 -8.90
CA PRO A 464 -5.75 33.13 -8.07
C PRO A 464 -5.83 32.60 -6.62
N TYR A 465 -4.88 31.76 -6.21
CA TYR A 465 -4.82 31.13 -4.89
C TYR A 465 -3.45 31.32 -4.25
N SER A 466 -3.41 31.20 -2.92
CA SER A 466 -2.18 31.23 -2.15
C SER A 466 -1.39 29.92 -2.32
N TYR A 467 -0.07 30.05 -2.45
CA TYR A 467 0.88 28.94 -2.50
C TYR A 467 2.26 29.40 -2.01
N THR A 468 3.12 28.45 -1.67
CA THR A 468 4.51 28.71 -1.28
C THR A 468 5.43 28.05 -2.29
N ARG A 469 6.27 28.85 -2.96
CA ARG A 469 7.32 28.34 -3.84
C ARG A 469 8.56 27.99 -3.03
N GLY A 470 9.18 26.85 -3.34
CA GLY A 470 10.48 26.48 -2.80
C GLY A 470 11.56 27.47 -3.23
N THR A 471 12.63 27.54 -2.42
CA THR A 471 13.69 28.55 -2.59
C THR A 471 15.01 27.96 -3.06
N SER A 472 15.16 26.64 -3.04
CA SER A 472 16.35 25.95 -3.53
C SER A 472 16.02 24.55 -4.10
N ALA A 473 16.88 24.05 -4.99
CA ALA A 473 16.74 22.72 -5.55
C ALA A 473 16.72 21.62 -4.48
N ALA A 474 17.61 21.70 -3.48
CA ALA A 474 17.68 20.75 -2.38
C ALA A 474 16.37 20.72 -1.56
N GLN A 475 15.86 21.90 -1.18
CA GLN A 475 14.60 22.01 -0.42
C GLN A 475 13.44 21.34 -1.16
N ILE A 476 13.30 21.57 -2.47
CA ILE A 476 12.23 20.97 -3.26
C ILE A 476 12.45 19.47 -3.42
N ARG A 477 13.66 19.02 -3.79
CA ARG A 477 13.98 17.61 -3.96
C ARG A 477 13.70 16.81 -2.69
N GLU A 478 14.24 17.25 -1.55
CA GLU A 478 14.09 16.57 -0.26
C GLU A 478 12.64 16.57 0.22
N HIS A 479 11.94 17.71 0.08
CA HIS A 479 10.53 17.81 0.46
C HIS A 479 9.65 16.87 -0.38
N ASN A 480 9.90 16.78 -1.68
CA ASN A 480 9.17 15.85 -2.55
C ASN A 480 9.48 14.39 -2.20
N LEU A 481 10.76 14.02 -2.04
CA LEU A 481 11.15 12.65 -1.68
C LEU A 481 10.60 12.20 -0.33
N ALA A 482 10.44 13.13 0.62
CA ALA A 482 9.89 12.82 1.93
C ALA A 482 8.36 12.61 1.91
N ASN A 483 7.64 13.38 1.08
CA ASN A 483 6.18 13.52 1.21
C ASN A 483 5.37 13.03 0.00
N ALA A 484 5.93 12.94 -1.21
CA ALA A 484 5.16 12.49 -2.37
C ALA A 484 4.97 10.97 -2.37
N GLY A 485 3.80 10.51 -2.82
CA GLY A 485 3.48 9.11 -3.05
C GLY A 485 2.47 8.51 -2.07
N ALA A 486 1.98 7.32 -2.41
CA ALA A 486 1.15 6.53 -1.50
C ALA A 486 1.96 6.12 -0.25
N GLY A 487 1.30 6.04 0.90
CA GLY A 487 1.90 5.75 2.20
C GLY A 487 2.68 6.91 2.83
N LYS A 488 2.61 8.12 2.26
CA LYS A 488 3.38 9.30 2.70
C LYS A 488 2.53 10.43 3.27
N LEU A 489 1.27 10.13 3.58
CA LEU A 489 0.39 11.09 4.22
C LEU A 489 0.99 11.62 5.53
N PRO A 490 0.84 12.93 5.82
CA PRO A 490 1.30 13.50 7.06
C PRO A 490 0.59 12.86 8.26
N VAL A 491 1.34 12.65 9.33
CA VAL A 491 0.86 12.09 10.61
C VAL A 491 1.08 13.12 11.72
N THR A 492 0.16 13.20 12.67
CA THR A 492 0.29 14.13 13.81
C THR A 492 1.51 13.75 14.66
N ALA A 493 2.24 14.75 15.16
CA ALA A 493 3.35 14.54 16.08
C ALA A 493 2.87 13.96 17.42
N ALA A 494 3.75 13.18 18.09
CA ALA A 494 3.45 12.59 19.38
C ALA A 494 3.13 13.67 20.43
N SER A 495 2.15 13.40 21.29
CA SER A 495 1.83 14.23 22.46
C SER A 495 1.81 13.37 23.73
N ALA A 496 1.86 13.99 24.91
CA ALA A 496 1.78 13.27 26.19
C ALA A 496 0.45 12.50 26.35
N THR A 497 -0.62 12.95 25.70
CA THR A 497 -1.94 12.30 25.69
C THR A 497 -2.08 11.25 24.59
N ARG A 498 -1.13 11.20 23.64
CA ARG A 498 -1.11 10.27 22.50
C ARG A 498 0.29 9.68 22.28
N PRO A 499 0.68 8.67 23.07
CA PRO A 499 1.98 8.01 22.91
C PRO A 499 2.09 7.35 21.54
N MET A 500 3.09 7.76 20.76
CA MET A 500 3.39 7.21 19.43
C MET A 500 4.62 6.32 19.49
N LEU A 501 4.62 5.21 18.75
CA LEU A 501 5.84 4.45 18.48
C LEU A 501 6.74 5.24 17.52
N ASP A 502 8.06 5.10 17.67
CA ASP A 502 9.00 5.53 16.64
C ASP A 502 9.03 4.53 15.46
N ASP A 503 9.50 4.99 14.30
CA ASP A 503 9.57 4.19 13.07
C ASP A 503 10.40 2.91 13.24
N THR A 504 11.46 2.92 14.05
CA THR A 504 12.32 1.76 14.28
C THR A 504 11.56 0.72 15.09
N THR A 505 11.00 1.11 16.23
CA THR A 505 10.22 0.22 17.11
C THR A 505 8.98 -0.34 16.41
N ALA A 506 8.28 0.48 15.62
CA ALA A 506 7.12 0.05 14.85
C ALA A 506 7.48 -0.98 13.76
N SER A 507 8.58 -0.76 13.03
CA SER A 507 9.02 -1.64 11.94
C SER A 507 9.78 -2.89 12.41
N SER A 508 10.50 -2.81 13.53
CA SER A 508 11.30 -3.92 14.04
C SER A 508 10.55 -4.77 15.05
N THR A 509 9.70 -4.19 15.89
CA THR A 509 9.12 -4.88 17.05
C THR A 509 7.63 -5.06 16.86
N TYR A 510 6.88 -4.00 16.55
CA TYR A 510 5.42 -4.08 16.49
C TYR A 510 4.87 -4.40 15.11
N THR A 511 5.25 -5.56 14.55
CA THR A 511 4.75 -6.05 13.26
C THR A 511 3.73 -7.17 13.41
N VAL A 512 2.81 -7.28 12.44
CA VAL A 512 1.80 -8.34 12.37
C VAL A 512 2.46 -9.72 12.43
N ALA A 513 3.51 -9.91 11.63
CA ALA A 513 4.27 -11.15 11.61
C ALA A 513 4.83 -11.53 12.98
N LYS A 514 5.38 -10.59 13.76
CA LYS A 514 5.91 -10.88 15.10
C LYS A 514 4.80 -11.13 16.13
N ALA A 515 3.69 -10.40 16.05
CA ALA A 515 2.53 -10.63 16.91
C ALA A 515 1.94 -12.04 16.73
N LEU A 516 1.92 -12.52 15.49
CA LEU A 516 1.45 -13.85 15.14
C LEU A 516 2.49 -14.94 15.40
N ALA A 517 3.78 -14.64 15.25
CA ALA A 517 4.84 -15.62 15.47
C ALA A 517 4.89 -16.13 16.92
N GLY A 518 4.74 -15.28 17.93
CA GLY A 518 4.87 -15.73 19.33
C GLY A 518 6.16 -16.52 19.58
N SER A 519 6.08 -17.60 20.38
CA SER A 519 7.20 -18.53 20.64
C SER A 519 7.41 -19.59 19.55
N ASP A 520 6.45 -19.77 18.64
CA ASP A 520 6.44 -20.78 17.60
C ASP A 520 5.90 -20.15 16.30
N ALA A 521 6.77 -19.96 15.30
CA ALA A 521 6.46 -19.26 14.06
C ALA A 521 5.13 -19.72 13.43
N TRP A 522 4.06 -18.96 13.69
CA TRP A 522 2.74 -19.19 13.14
C TRP A 522 2.47 -18.17 12.04
N GLU A 523 2.25 -18.69 10.85
CA GLU A 523 1.76 -17.93 9.71
C GLU A 523 0.29 -18.34 9.52
N PRO A 524 -0.69 -17.45 9.78
CA PRO A 524 -2.09 -17.76 9.57
C PRO A 524 -2.30 -18.21 8.14
N GLN A 525 -2.77 -19.45 7.98
CA GLN A 525 -3.15 -19.94 6.67
C GLN A 525 -4.46 -19.25 6.32
N SER A 526 -4.47 -18.37 5.31
CA SER A 526 -5.70 -18.09 4.60
C SER A 526 -6.20 -19.42 4.00
N VAL A 527 -7.50 -19.57 3.78
CA VAL A 527 -8.04 -20.86 3.32
C VAL A 527 -7.54 -21.25 1.90
N ASN A 528 -6.79 -20.36 1.25
CA ASN A 528 -6.11 -20.54 -0.02
C ASN A 528 -4.57 -20.49 0.17
N ALA A 529 -3.97 -21.56 0.71
CA ALA A 529 -2.52 -21.70 0.71
C ALA A 529 -2.00 -21.80 -0.74
N GLY A 530 -1.41 -20.71 -1.25
CA GLY A 530 -0.78 -20.65 -2.60
C GLY A 530 -1.20 -19.50 -3.50
N GLN A 531 -1.98 -18.52 -3.03
CA GLN A 531 -2.32 -17.30 -3.79
C GLN A 531 -2.08 -16.05 -2.92
N PRO A 532 -1.46 -14.98 -3.44
CA PRO A 532 -1.25 -13.74 -2.71
C PRO A 532 -2.60 -13.04 -2.46
N ASN A 533 -3.03 -12.95 -1.21
CA ASN A 533 -4.09 -12.05 -0.67
C ASN A 533 -5.10 -11.48 -1.68
N VAL A 534 -5.93 -12.35 -2.26
CA VAL A 534 -7.07 -11.96 -3.10
C VAL A 534 -8.21 -12.96 -2.97
N GLY A 535 -9.41 -12.41 -2.83
CA GLY A 535 -10.66 -13.10 -3.17
C GLY A 535 -11.04 -14.17 -2.15
N ARG A 536 -12.00 -13.84 -1.30
CA ARG A 536 -12.53 -14.69 -0.24
C ARG A 536 -13.42 -15.83 -0.75
N LEU A 537 -13.01 -16.54 -1.81
CA LEU A 537 -13.65 -17.76 -2.30
C LEU A 537 -12.61 -18.80 -2.74
N TYR A 538 -12.97 -20.06 -2.49
CA TYR A 538 -12.17 -21.27 -2.65
C TYR A 538 -11.95 -21.62 -4.14
N PRO A 539 -10.90 -22.39 -4.49
CA PRO A 539 -10.68 -22.85 -5.86
C PRO A 539 -11.89 -23.60 -6.40
N ALA A 540 -12.17 -23.42 -7.69
CA ALA A 540 -13.19 -24.21 -8.39
C ALA A 540 -12.90 -25.71 -8.22
N GLY A 541 -13.87 -26.46 -7.67
CA GLY A 541 -13.76 -27.89 -7.38
C GLY A 541 -13.56 -28.25 -5.89
N PHE A 542 -13.46 -27.27 -5.00
CA PHE A 542 -13.46 -27.52 -3.55
C PHE A 542 -14.77 -28.20 -3.10
N THR A 543 -14.66 -29.26 -2.31
CA THR A 543 -15.80 -29.98 -1.74
C THR A 543 -15.69 -29.94 -0.22
N ALA A 544 -16.72 -29.44 0.46
CA ALA A 544 -16.78 -29.44 1.91
C ALA A 544 -16.93 -30.86 2.46
N ASP A 545 -16.35 -31.14 3.63
CA ASP A 545 -16.57 -32.41 4.35
C ASP A 545 -18.04 -32.51 4.81
N TYR A 546 -18.58 -31.37 5.28
CA TYR A 546 -19.97 -31.26 5.73
C TYR A 546 -20.63 -30.00 5.17
N VAL A 547 -21.91 -30.10 4.84
CA VAL A 547 -22.74 -28.97 4.37
C VAL A 547 -23.92 -28.82 5.31
N VAL A 548 -24.09 -27.63 5.89
CA VAL A 548 -25.21 -27.26 6.73
C VAL A 548 -26.22 -26.47 5.90
N ALA A 549 -27.45 -26.95 5.83
CA ALA A 549 -28.56 -26.23 5.20
C ALA A 549 -29.86 -26.47 5.97
N LYS A 550 -30.48 -25.38 6.42
CA LYS A 550 -31.69 -25.43 7.26
C LYS A 550 -32.91 -26.05 6.55
N ASP A 551 -32.91 -26.03 5.22
CA ASP A 551 -33.94 -26.63 4.36
C ASP A 551 -33.79 -28.16 4.17
N GLY A 552 -32.74 -28.77 4.74
CA GLY A 552 -32.45 -30.19 4.60
C GLY A 552 -31.67 -30.57 3.33
N SER A 553 -31.24 -29.60 2.53
CA SER A 553 -30.44 -29.85 1.31
C SER A 553 -28.94 -30.12 1.59
N GLY A 554 -28.52 -30.06 2.85
CA GLY A 554 -27.15 -30.32 3.32
C GLY A 554 -27.03 -31.66 4.05
N THR A 555 -25.82 -32.04 4.42
CA THR A 555 -25.55 -33.22 5.27
C THR A 555 -26.08 -33.04 6.70
N TYR A 556 -26.20 -31.79 7.17
CA TYR A 556 -26.79 -31.45 8.46
C TYR A 556 -27.77 -30.28 8.32
N THR A 557 -28.74 -30.19 9.23
CA THR A 557 -29.69 -29.07 9.33
C THR A 557 -29.31 -28.05 10.39
N THR A 558 -28.41 -28.39 11.31
CA THR A 558 -27.89 -27.51 12.37
C THR A 558 -26.37 -27.47 12.36
N ILE A 559 -25.81 -26.34 12.76
CA ILE A 559 -24.35 -26.13 12.73
C ILE A 559 -23.68 -26.94 13.84
N GLN A 560 -24.28 -27.00 15.04
CA GLN A 560 -23.69 -27.76 16.13
C GLN A 560 -23.60 -29.26 15.83
N ALA A 561 -24.56 -29.84 15.09
CA ALA A 561 -24.50 -31.24 14.70
C ALA A 561 -23.28 -31.52 13.78
N ALA A 562 -23.00 -30.63 12.83
CA ALA A 562 -21.81 -30.71 12.00
C ALA A 562 -20.52 -30.54 12.81
N LEU A 563 -20.49 -29.61 13.78
CA LEU A 563 -19.35 -29.43 14.70
C LEU A 563 -19.07 -30.66 15.54
N ASN A 564 -20.12 -31.37 15.99
CA ASN A 564 -19.95 -32.62 16.73
C ASN A 564 -19.40 -33.74 15.86
N ALA A 565 -19.82 -33.83 14.60
CA ALA A 565 -19.24 -34.79 13.67
C ALA A 565 -17.76 -34.47 13.41
N ALA A 566 -17.44 -33.19 13.20
CA ALA A 566 -16.08 -32.70 12.99
C ALA A 566 -15.16 -32.98 14.19
N SER A 567 -15.65 -32.86 15.43
CA SER A 567 -14.83 -33.13 16.63
C SER A 567 -14.45 -34.60 16.82
N THR A 568 -15.12 -35.52 16.12
CA THR A 568 -14.77 -36.95 16.08
C THR A 568 -13.91 -37.35 14.88
N SER A 569 -13.65 -36.41 13.96
CA SER A 569 -12.86 -36.67 12.75
C SER A 569 -11.38 -36.90 13.06
N THR A 570 -10.75 -37.76 12.27
CA THR A 570 -9.30 -38.02 12.30
C THR A 570 -8.51 -37.18 11.29
N ALA A 571 -9.20 -36.39 10.46
CA ALA A 571 -8.57 -35.48 9.52
C ALA A 571 -7.83 -34.36 10.27
N SER A 572 -6.72 -33.87 9.71
CA SER A 572 -5.99 -32.74 10.29
C SER A 572 -6.79 -31.43 10.26
N ARG A 573 -7.72 -31.30 9.30
CA ARG A 573 -8.69 -30.21 9.21
C ARG A 573 -10.01 -30.72 8.65
N VAL A 574 -11.12 -30.18 9.14
CA VAL A 574 -12.48 -30.42 8.64
C VAL A 574 -13.10 -29.11 8.17
N TYR A 575 -13.73 -29.13 7.01
CA TYR A 575 -14.38 -27.98 6.38
C TYR A 575 -15.91 -28.13 6.39
N ILE A 576 -16.58 -27.18 7.04
CA ILE A 576 -18.03 -27.13 7.18
C ILE A 576 -18.56 -25.91 6.41
N GLN A 577 -19.27 -26.16 5.32
CA GLN A 577 -19.98 -25.12 4.58
C GLN A 577 -21.34 -24.84 5.23
N VAL A 578 -21.68 -23.57 5.44
CA VAL A 578 -23.01 -23.14 5.89
C VAL A 578 -23.69 -22.41 4.73
N LYS A 579 -24.86 -22.90 4.31
CA LYS A 579 -25.68 -22.21 3.30
C LYS A 579 -26.42 -21.01 3.90
N ALA A 580 -26.77 -20.05 3.06
CA ALA A 580 -27.51 -18.84 3.42
C ALA A 580 -28.72 -19.12 4.34
N GLY A 581 -28.89 -18.28 5.36
CA GLY A 581 -29.97 -18.38 6.33
C GLY A 581 -29.61 -17.89 7.73
N ASP A 582 -30.65 -17.79 8.56
CA ASP A 582 -30.56 -17.42 9.98
C ASP A 582 -30.56 -18.67 10.86
N TYR A 583 -29.47 -18.87 11.61
CA TYR A 583 -29.23 -20.01 12.51
C TYR A 583 -29.27 -19.52 13.96
N ASN A 584 -30.40 -19.74 14.64
CA ASN A 584 -30.58 -19.39 16.05
C ASN A 584 -29.99 -20.51 16.93
N GLU A 585 -28.68 -20.49 17.15
CA GLU A 585 -27.94 -21.55 17.84
C GLU A 585 -26.88 -20.96 18.78
N GLN A 586 -26.63 -21.64 19.90
CA GLN A 586 -25.40 -21.47 20.67
C GLN A 586 -24.41 -22.56 20.25
N LEU A 587 -23.21 -22.16 19.82
CA LEU A 587 -22.23 -23.08 19.27
C LEU A 587 -21.03 -23.27 20.20
N ILE A 588 -20.64 -24.53 20.41
CA ILE A 588 -19.45 -24.93 21.13
C ILE A 588 -18.51 -25.64 20.15
N VAL A 589 -17.40 -24.96 19.82
CA VAL A 589 -16.34 -25.50 18.98
C VAL A 589 -15.31 -26.16 19.89
N SER A 590 -15.47 -27.47 20.08
CA SER A 590 -14.73 -28.22 21.10
C SER A 590 -13.24 -28.31 20.83
N SER A 591 -12.46 -28.34 21.90
CA SER A 591 -11.01 -28.54 21.83
C SER A 591 -10.66 -29.84 21.12
N SER A 592 -9.60 -29.79 20.31
CA SER A 592 -8.99 -30.95 19.67
C SER A 592 -7.50 -30.71 19.55
N THR A 593 -6.71 -31.78 19.70
CA THR A 593 -5.25 -31.76 19.54
C THR A 593 -4.82 -32.18 18.15
N THR A 594 -5.71 -32.76 17.35
CA THR A 594 -5.39 -33.33 16.03
C THR A 594 -6.16 -32.68 14.88
N THR A 595 -7.33 -32.11 15.17
CA THR A 595 -8.31 -31.71 14.15
C THR A 595 -8.66 -30.24 14.29
N ALA A 596 -8.21 -29.43 13.34
CA ALA A 596 -8.67 -28.06 13.19
C ALA A 596 -10.01 -28.00 12.45
N ILE A 597 -10.82 -26.98 12.71
CA ILE A 597 -12.14 -26.82 12.07
C ILE A 597 -12.19 -25.51 11.29
N THR A 598 -12.71 -25.54 10.05
CA THR A 598 -13.07 -24.36 9.27
C THR A 598 -14.57 -24.33 9.08
N LEU A 599 -15.24 -23.30 9.58
CA LEU A 599 -16.65 -23.02 9.34
C LEU A 599 -16.74 -21.83 8.36
N TYR A 600 -17.41 -22.01 7.23
CA TYR A 600 -17.41 -20.98 6.19
C TYR A 600 -18.72 -20.89 5.40
N SER A 601 -18.97 -19.74 4.79
CA SER A 601 -19.98 -19.55 3.75
C SER A 601 -19.33 -19.41 2.38
N ALA A 602 -20.00 -19.92 1.34
CA ALA A 602 -19.62 -19.68 -0.06
C ALA A 602 -20.21 -18.38 -0.63
N GLU A 603 -21.02 -17.67 0.15
CA GLU A 603 -21.54 -16.35 -0.20
C GLU A 603 -20.40 -15.32 -0.13
N SER A 604 -20.37 -14.39 -1.10
CA SER A 604 -19.43 -13.28 -1.09
C SER A 604 -19.80 -12.18 -0.08
N ASP A 605 -21.03 -12.20 0.42
CA ASP A 605 -21.55 -11.27 1.41
C ASP A 605 -21.83 -12.01 2.73
N ALA A 606 -21.06 -11.68 3.76
CA ALA A 606 -21.18 -12.31 5.08
C ALA A 606 -22.55 -12.10 5.76
N SER A 607 -23.36 -11.14 5.30
CA SER A 607 -24.72 -10.93 5.83
C SER A 607 -25.71 -12.02 5.42
N LYS A 608 -25.38 -12.86 4.41
CA LYS A 608 -26.26 -13.93 3.92
C LYS A 608 -26.37 -15.13 4.87
N VAL A 609 -25.40 -15.31 5.76
CA VAL A 609 -25.41 -16.34 6.81
C VAL A 609 -25.26 -15.66 8.15
N ARG A 610 -26.27 -15.79 9.01
CA ARG A 610 -26.28 -15.19 10.35
C ARG A 610 -26.45 -16.29 11.40
N ILE A 611 -25.47 -16.41 12.28
CA ILE A 611 -25.54 -17.25 13.49
C ILE A 611 -25.85 -16.31 14.64
N TYR A 612 -26.94 -16.54 15.36
CA TYR A 612 -27.35 -15.61 16.42
C TYR A 612 -27.97 -16.28 17.63
N ASN A 613 -27.96 -15.55 18.74
CA ASN A 613 -28.82 -15.77 19.91
C ASN A 613 -29.14 -14.41 20.55
N ALA A 614 -29.82 -14.40 21.70
CA ALA A 614 -30.06 -13.19 22.49
C ALA A 614 -29.92 -13.52 23.98
N LEU A 615 -28.70 -13.83 24.40
CA LEU A 615 -28.35 -14.18 25.78
C LEU A 615 -27.31 -13.19 26.30
N ALA A 616 -27.46 -12.73 27.52
CA ALA A 616 -26.48 -11.90 28.22
C ALA A 616 -26.20 -12.44 29.62
N LYS A 617 -25.11 -11.97 30.24
CA LYS A 617 -24.97 -12.10 31.69
C LYS A 617 -26.22 -11.52 32.35
N GLY A 618 -26.77 -12.23 33.33
CA GLY A 618 -28.00 -11.79 33.99
C GLY A 618 -29.28 -12.29 33.31
N SER A 619 -29.21 -12.88 32.10
CA SER A 619 -30.40 -13.50 31.50
C SER A 619 -30.97 -14.59 32.44
N PRO A 620 -32.30 -14.66 32.60
CA PRO A 620 -32.93 -15.64 33.47
C PRO A 620 -32.54 -17.07 33.10
N LEU A 621 -32.28 -17.90 34.11
CA LEU A 621 -31.94 -19.31 33.88
C LEU A 621 -33.07 -20.05 33.12
N THR A 622 -34.32 -19.63 33.30
CA THR A 622 -35.48 -20.13 32.54
C THR A 622 -35.38 -19.81 31.05
N SER A 623 -34.92 -18.62 30.68
CA SER A 623 -34.71 -18.24 29.28
C SER A 623 -33.58 -19.05 28.64
N TYR A 624 -32.46 -19.23 29.37
CA TYR A 624 -31.35 -20.06 28.90
C TYR A 624 -31.76 -21.53 28.73
N THR A 625 -32.46 -22.10 29.71
CA THR A 625 -32.95 -23.48 29.64
C THR A 625 -34.10 -23.65 28.65
N ALA A 626 -34.85 -22.62 28.28
CA ALA A 626 -35.81 -22.70 27.17
C ALA A 626 -35.10 -22.69 25.81
N PHE A 627 -34.03 -21.90 25.66
CA PHE A 627 -33.28 -21.78 24.41
C PHE A 627 -32.36 -22.99 24.15
N VAL A 628 -31.52 -23.36 25.12
CA VAL A 628 -30.53 -24.45 25.01
C VAL A 628 -31.12 -25.81 25.47
N GLY A 629 -32.31 -25.81 26.06
CA GLY A 629 -32.94 -26.84 26.91
C GLY A 629 -32.88 -28.33 26.57
N THR A 630 -33.50 -29.13 27.43
CA THR A 630 -33.39 -30.60 27.46
C THR A 630 -33.58 -31.29 26.10
N PRO A 631 -34.49 -30.92 25.16
CA PRO A 631 -34.53 -31.54 23.84
C PRO A 631 -33.30 -31.25 22.97
N TYR A 632 -32.78 -30.00 22.96
CA TYR A 632 -31.59 -29.61 22.19
C TYR A 632 -30.31 -30.13 22.86
N ALA A 633 -30.16 -29.97 24.18
CA ALA A 633 -29.02 -30.49 24.92
C ALA A 633 -28.94 -32.05 24.93
N SER A 634 -30.07 -32.76 24.98
CA SER A 634 -30.08 -34.24 24.98
C SER A 634 -29.96 -34.88 23.59
N SER A 635 -30.21 -34.13 22.51
CA SER A 635 -30.05 -34.63 21.13
C SER A 635 -28.81 -34.08 20.44
N VAL A 636 -28.60 -32.77 20.51
CA VAL A 636 -27.52 -32.05 19.82
C VAL A 636 -26.25 -32.01 20.66
N TYR A 637 -26.28 -31.77 21.97
CA TYR A 637 -25.03 -31.79 22.78
C TYR A 637 -24.61 -33.19 23.28
N ALA A 638 -25.46 -34.21 23.14
CA ALA A 638 -25.22 -35.52 23.76
C ALA A 638 -23.92 -36.21 23.32
N GLY A 639 -23.48 -36.00 22.07
CA GLY A 639 -22.22 -36.52 21.53
C GLY A 639 -20.99 -35.66 21.81
N ASN A 640 -21.13 -34.53 22.51
CA ASN A 640 -20.06 -33.56 22.72
C ASN A 640 -19.87 -33.25 24.21
N THR A 641 -18.86 -33.89 24.81
CA THR A 641 -18.57 -33.77 26.24
C THR A 641 -18.31 -32.34 26.70
N GLU A 642 -17.62 -31.53 25.89
CA GLU A 642 -17.36 -30.12 26.24
C GLU A 642 -18.64 -29.29 26.20
N ALA A 643 -19.47 -29.44 25.15
CA ALA A 643 -20.75 -28.75 25.05
C ALA A 643 -21.68 -29.10 26.21
N LYS A 644 -21.73 -30.39 26.59
CA LYS A 644 -22.51 -30.87 27.74
C LYS A 644 -21.97 -30.35 29.08
N THR A 645 -20.65 -30.30 29.24
CA THR A 645 -20.01 -29.73 30.44
C THR A 645 -20.35 -28.25 30.58
N TYR A 646 -20.35 -27.52 29.48
CA TYR A 646 -20.70 -26.11 29.46
C TYR A 646 -22.18 -25.87 29.78
N TYR A 647 -23.09 -26.64 29.19
CA TYR A 647 -24.51 -26.61 29.56
C TYR A 647 -24.70 -26.83 31.07
N ASN A 648 -24.06 -27.86 31.63
CA ASN A 648 -24.12 -28.15 33.06
C ASN A 648 -23.56 -27.00 33.93
N LEU A 649 -22.52 -26.31 33.48
CA LEU A 649 -21.97 -25.14 34.15
C LEU A 649 -22.94 -23.95 34.12
N CYS A 650 -23.69 -23.79 33.04
CA CYS A 650 -24.71 -22.75 32.92
C CYS A 650 -25.98 -23.09 33.73
N THR A 651 -26.26 -24.37 33.99
CA THR A 651 -27.46 -24.84 34.72
C THR A 651 -27.18 -25.48 36.09
N ALA A 652 -25.99 -25.28 36.67
CA ALA A 652 -25.57 -25.94 37.92
C ALA A 652 -26.54 -25.64 39.08
N SER A 653 -26.77 -26.62 39.96
CA SER A 653 -27.81 -26.62 41.02
C SER A 653 -27.68 -25.54 42.11
N GLY A 654 -26.74 -24.60 42.00
CA GLY A 654 -26.60 -23.41 42.86
C GLY A 654 -26.81 -22.07 42.14
N LYS A 655 -26.99 -22.05 40.81
CA LYS A 655 -27.37 -20.85 40.05
C LYS A 655 -28.89 -20.73 40.10
N THR A 656 -29.44 -19.85 40.94
CA THR A 656 -30.90 -19.81 41.19
C THR A 656 -31.67 -18.82 40.33
N ASN A 657 -31.02 -17.75 39.80
CA ASN A 657 -31.74 -16.65 39.16
C ASN A 657 -31.27 -16.30 37.72
N ALA A 658 -29.97 -16.38 37.40
CA ALA A 658 -29.44 -15.93 36.12
C ALA A 658 -28.15 -16.64 35.68
N ILE A 659 -27.82 -16.54 34.39
CA ILE A 659 -26.57 -17.06 33.81
C ILE A 659 -25.40 -16.06 33.96
N GLY A 660 -24.16 -16.56 33.88
CA GLY A 660 -22.94 -15.76 33.88
C GLY A 660 -22.50 -15.31 32.48
N THR A 661 -21.51 -14.43 32.39
CA THR A 661 -20.93 -13.94 31.11
C THR A 661 -20.46 -15.10 30.25
N GLU A 662 -19.88 -16.13 30.86
CA GLU A 662 -19.37 -17.28 30.14
C GLU A 662 -20.48 -18.02 29.38
N CYS A 663 -21.75 -17.85 29.74
CA CYS A 663 -22.95 -18.47 29.17
C CYS A 663 -23.62 -17.65 28.06
N SER A 664 -23.19 -16.39 27.83
CA SER A 664 -23.84 -15.49 26.86
C SER A 664 -23.38 -15.69 25.41
N ALA A 665 -22.18 -16.25 25.21
CA ALA A 665 -21.56 -16.39 23.90
C ALA A 665 -22.47 -17.09 22.87
N THR A 666 -22.67 -16.46 21.70
CA THR A 666 -23.26 -17.12 20.53
C THR A 666 -22.36 -18.25 20.03
N ILE A 667 -21.05 -18.00 19.95
CA ILE A 667 -20.05 -19.02 19.66
C ILE A 667 -18.96 -19.01 20.74
N ARG A 668 -18.68 -20.17 21.33
CA ARG A 668 -17.53 -20.39 22.19
C ARG A 668 -16.51 -21.30 21.51
N VAL A 669 -15.29 -20.81 21.35
CA VAL A 669 -14.22 -21.48 20.62
C VAL A 669 -13.14 -21.99 21.57
N ARG A 670 -12.92 -23.30 21.58
CA ARG A 670 -11.85 -23.99 22.33
C ARG A 670 -10.91 -24.79 21.42
N ASN A 671 -11.24 -24.89 20.13
CA ASN A 671 -10.46 -25.58 19.10
C ASN A 671 -9.30 -24.69 18.58
N SER A 672 -8.05 -25.12 18.81
CA SER A 672 -6.89 -24.41 18.25
C SER A 672 -6.80 -24.64 16.73
N GLY A 673 -6.51 -23.58 15.97
CA GLY A 673 -6.53 -23.62 14.50
C GLY A 673 -7.93 -23.44 13.88
N PHE A 674 -8.94 -23.11 14.68
CA PHE A 674 -10.29 -22.81 14.20
C PHE A 674 -10.30 -21.64 13.21
N GLN A 675 -11.11 -21.75 12.16
CA GLN A 675 -11.32 -20.68 11.19
C GLN A 675 -12.82 -20.41 11.00
N LEU A 676 -13.20 -19.13 10.95
CA LEU A 676 -14.54 -18.67 10.60
C LEU A 676 -14.45 -17.70 9.43
N VAL A 677 -15.19 -17.95 8.35
CA VAL A 677 -15.06 -17.18 7.09
C VAL A 677 -16.42 -16.80 6.50
N ASN A 678 -16.60 -15.53 6.13
CA ASN A 678 -17.81 -14.99 5.45
C ASN A 678 -19.14 -15.26 6.18
N ILE A 679 -19.15 -15.16 7.51
CA ILE A 679 -20.35 -15.42 8.32
C ILE A 679 -20.58 -14.25 9.28
N THR A 680 -21.84 -13.86 9.47
CA THR A 680 -22.26 -12.97 10.55
C THR A 680 -22.49 -13.77 11.84
N VAL A 681 -21.89 -13.33 12.94
CA VAL A 681 -22.17 -13.83 14.29
C VAL A 681 -22.70 -12.68 15.12
N GLU A 682 -23.91 -12.83 15.64
CA GLU A 682 -24.59 -11.78 16.36
C GLU A 682 -25.12 -12.27 17.70
N ASN A 683 -24.82 -11.51 18.75
CA ASN A 683 -25.63 -11.57 19.96
C ASN A 683 -26.62 -10.40 19.92
N ALA A 684 -27.89 -10.72 19.71
CA ALA A 684 -28.95 -9.73 19.49
C ALA A 684 -29.51 -9.16 20.81
N TRP A 685 -28.85 -9.39 21.94
CA TRP A 685 -29.25 -8.81 23.22
C TRP A 685 -29.00 -7.30 23.23
N VAL A 686 -30.06 -6.51 23.43
CA VAL A 686 -29.97 -5.06 23.58
C VAL A 686 -30.22 -4.68 25.04
N GLU A 687 -29.22 -4.09 25.68
CA GLU A 687 -29.26 -3.77 27.10
C GLU A 687 -30.19 -2.59 27.40
N THR A 688 -31.01 -2.70 28.45
CA THR A 688 -31.93 -1.64 28.88
C THR A 688 -31.44 -0.82 30.09
N GLY A 689 -30.20 -1.02 30.55
CA GLY A 689 -29.58 -0.21 31.62
C GLY A 689 -28.66 -0.92 32.63
N SER A 690 -28.52 -2.25 32.55
CA SER A 690 -27.61 -3.06 33.40
C SER A 690 -26.28 -3.33 32.69
N ASN A 691 -25.25 -3.81 33.43
CA ASN A 691 -23.97 -4.30 32.87
C ASN A 691 -24.15 -5.75 32.38
N ASP A 692 -24.71 -5.88 31.17
CA ASP A 692 -25.21 -7.13 30.59
C ASP A 692 -24.31 -7.60 29.43
N GLN A 693 -23.18 -8.24 29.76
CA GLN A 693 -22.24 -8.76 28.76
C GLN A 693 -22.89 -9.76 27.78
N ALA A 694 -22.82 -9.47 26.49
CA ALA A 694 -23.46 -10.23 25.43
C ALA A 694 -22.44 -10.62 24.34
N ASN A 695 -21.73 -11.72 24.55
CA ASN A 695 -20.67 -12.14 23.63
C ASN A 695 -21.25 -12.65 22.30
N ALA A 696 -20.78 -12.11 21.17
CA ALA A 696 -20.97 -12.76 19.87
C ALA A 696 -19.99 -13.94 19.75
N ILE A 697 -18.72 -13.72 20.05
CA ILE A 697 -17.70 -14.78 20.10
C ILE A 697 -16.88 -14.68 21.38
N MET A 698 -16.72 -15.83 22.05
CA MET A 698 -15.75 -16.04 23.12
C MET A 698 -14.69 -17.04 22.67
N ILE A 699 -13.42 -16.62 22.65
CA ILE A 699 -12.27 -17.49 22.36
C ILE A 699 -11.59 -17.81 23.68
N ASP A 700 -11.70 -19.07 24.10
CA ASP A 700 -11.25 -19.55 25.41
C ASP A 700 -10.41 -20.82 25.24
N LYS A 701 -9.12 -20.71 25.58
CA LYS A 701 -8.05 -21.72 25.47
C LYS A 701 -7.63 -22.13 24.05
N ALA A 702 -8.33 -21.70 23.01
CA ALA A 702 -7.90 -21.90 21.63
C ALA A 702 -6.72 -20.97 21.27
N ASP A 703 -5.73 -21.49 20.54
CA ASP A 703 -4.66 -20.71 19.92
C ASP A 703 -4.78 -20.77 18.39
N LYS A 704 -4.17 -19.83 17.68
CA LYS A 704 -4.11 -19.82 16.21
C LYS A 704 -5.48 -19.76 15.54
N VAL A 705 -6.43 -19.01 16.11
CA VAL A 705 -7.78 -18.84 15.55
C VAL A 705 -7.75 -17.78 14.44
N VAL A 706 -8.47 -18.01 13.34
CA VAL A 706 -8.62 -17.04 12.24
C VAL A 706 -10.09 -16.66 12.06
N LEU A 707 -10.39 -15.37 12.02
CA LEU A 707 -11.69 -14.82 11.69
C LEU A 707 -11.51 -13.95 10.43
N ASP A 708 -12.02 -14.39 9.27
CA ASP A 708 -11.76 -13.77 7.97
C ASP A 708 -13.06 -13.29 7.30
N GLY A 709 -13.14 -11.98 7.13
CA GLY A 709 -14.34 -11.16 6.98
C GLY A 709 -15.64 -11.76 7.44
N VAL A 710 -15.66 -11.91 8.74
CA VAL A 710 -16.87 -12.12 9.50
C VAL A 710 -17.48 -10.76 9.89
N ARG A 711 -18.73 -10.80 10.31
CA ARG A 711 -19.38 -9.66 10.99
C ARG A 711 -19.69 -10.07 12.42
N LEU A 712 -19.01 -9.49 13.40
CA LEU A 712 -19.27 -9.72 14.82
C LEU A 712 -20.08 -8.56 15.37
N ILE A 713 -21.28 -8.85 15.87
CA ILE A 713 -22.26 -7.82 16.24
C ILE A 713 -22.78 -8.11 17.65
N SER A 714 -22.65 -7.14 18.54
CA SER A 714 -23.36 -7.08 19.83
C SER A 714 -23.38 -5.63 20.33
N ASN A 715 -23.81 -5.39 21.57
CA ASN A 715 -23.61 -4.13 22.30
C ASN A 715 -22.33 -4.21 23.15
N GLN A 716 -22.46 -4.52 24.44
CA GLN A 716 -21.30 -4.66 25.33
C GLN A 716 -20.62 -6.03 25.20
N ASP A 717 -19.29 -6.04 25.20
CA ASP A 717 -18.46 -7.25 25.26
C ASP A 717 -18.67 -8.20 24.05
N THR A 718 -18.56 -7.67 22.82
CA THR A 718 -18.84 -8.42 21.58
C THR A 718 -17.86 -9.57 21.32
N LEU A 719 -16.55 -9.33 21.46
CA LEU A 719 -15.49 -10.30 21.20
C LEU A 719 -14.57 -10.44 22.41
N TYR A 720 -14.58 -11.63 23.02
CA TYR A 720 -13.73 -11.95 24.17
C TYR A 720 -12.52 -12.82 23.80
N LEU A 721 -11.32 -12.30 24.04
CA LEU A 721 -10.03 -12.99 23.88
C LEU A 721 -9.50 -13.41 25.26
N ALA A 722 -9.99 -14.52 25.79
CA ALA A 722 -9.97 -14.76 27.23
C ALA A 722 -8.59 -15.03 27.85
N ASN A 723 -7.64 -15.61 27.12
CA ASN A 723 -6.41 -16.13 27.72
C ASN A 723 -5.13 -15.51 27.16
N SER A 724 -4.24 -15.13 28.07
CA SER A 724 -2.87 -14.71 27.78
C SER A 724 -2.11 -15.77 26.97
N GLY A 725 -1.27 -15.33 26.04
CA GLY A 725 -0.45 -16.13 25.14
C GLY A 725 -1.20 -16.79 23.98
N LYS A 726 -2.52 -16.59 23.87
CA LYS A 726 -3.33 -17.17 22.79
C LYS A 726 -3.54 -16.17 21.66
N ARG A 727 -3.30 -16.61 20.43
CA ARG A 727 -3.30 -15.75 19.24
C ARG A 727 -4.58 -15.92 18.44
N VAL A 728 -5.11 -14.78 18.02
CA VAL A 728 -6.28 -14.68 17.15
C VAL A 728 -5.96 -13.69 16.06
N TYR A 729 -6.10 -14.11 14.80
CA TYR A 729 -5.97 -13.26 13.63
C TYR A 729 -7.35 -12.94 13.09
N VAL A 730 -7.71 -11.67 13.08
CA VAL A 730 -8.98 -11.16 12.57
C VAL A 730 -8.66 -10.29 11.37
N THR A 731 -9.20 -10.60 10.20
CA THR A 731 -8.87 -9.86 8.97
C THR A 731 -10.08 -9.52 8.12
N GLY A 732 -10.09 -8.33 7.52
CA GLY A 732 -11.16 -7.86 6.63
C GLY A 732 -12.57 -7.97 7.22
N SER A 733 -12.68 -7.90 8.55
CA SER A 733 -13.90 -8.19 9.31
C SER A 733 -14.51 -6.92 9.89
N VAL A 734 -15.82 -6.98 10.15
CA VAL A 734 -16.54 -5.92 10.87
C VAL A 734 -16.77 -6.37 12.30
N ILE A 735 -16.38 -5.55 13.27
CA ILE A 735 -16.66 -5.78 14.70
C ILE A 735 -17.43 -4.57 15.22
N SER A 736 -18.65 -4.79 15.72
CA SER A 736 -19.56 -3.73 16.16
C SER A 736 -19.95 -3.87 17.62
N GLY A 737 -19.93 -2.77 18.37
CA GLY A 737 -20.41 -2.69 19.75
C GLY A 737 -20.38 -1.26 20.30
N ASP A 738 -20.75 -1.07 21.57
CA ASP A 738 -20.84 0.27 22.21
C ASP A 738 -20.01 0.43 23.49
N VAL A 739 -19.70 -0.66 24.18
CA VAL A 739 -18.91 -0.68 25.43
C VAL A 739 -17.98 -1.89 25.41
N ASP A 740 -16.67 -1.66 25.57
CA ASP A 740 -15.65 -2.69 25.81
C ASP A 740 -15.73 -3.88 24.84
N PHE A 741 -16.16 -3.61 23.62
CA PHE A 741 -16.67 -4.66 22.76
C PHE A 741 -15.56 -5.54 22.16
N ILE A 742 -14.29 -5.19 22.36
CA ILE A 742 -13.13 -6.06 22.12
C ILE A 742 -12.28 -6.08 23.40
N TYR A 743 -12.19 -7.24 24.05
CA TYR A 743 -11.64 -7.29 25.40
C TYR A 743 -10.93 -8.61 25.73
N GLY A 744 -10.12 -8.57 26.79
CA GLY A 744 -9.43 -9.74 27.34
C GLY A 744 -7.90 -9.71 27.26
N ALA A 745 -7.29 -10.84 27.61
CA ALA A 745 -5.85 -11.00 27.82
C ALA A 745 -5.09 -11.55 26.60
N GLY A 746 -5.80 -12.08 25.60
CA GLY A 746 -5.20 -12.69 24.41
C GLY A 746 -4.46 -11.72 23.49
N ILE A 747 -3.72 -12.30 22.54
CA ILE A 747 -3.05 -11.59 21.45
C ILE A 747 -4.02 -11.55 20.26
N GLY A 748 -4.75 -10.45 20.12
CA GLY A 748 -5.66 -10.23 18.99
C GLY A 748 -5.01 -9.33 17.95
N VAL A 749 -4.81 -9.84 16.73
CA VAL A 749 -4.30 -9.05 15.60
C VAL A 749 -5.44 -8.78 14.63
N PHE A 750 -5.82 -7.52 14.48
CA PHE A 750 -6.90 -7.04 13.64
C PHE A 750 -6.29 -6.34 12.41
N GLU A 751 -6.32 -7.01 11.27
CA GLU A 751 -5.70 -6.54 10.02
C GLU A 751 -6.77 -6.16 9.00
N GLY A 752 -6.84 -4.87 8.65
CA GLY A 752 -7.83 -4.45 7.66
C GLY A 752 -9.26 -4.54 8.15
N CYS A 753 -9.52 -4.39 9.45
CA CYS A 753 -10.85 -4.53 10.02
C CYS A 753 -11.61 -3.19 10.05
N THR A 754 -12.93 -3.27 10.01
CA THR A 754 -13.81 -2.14 10.38
C THR A 754 -14.24 -2.31 11.83
N ILE A 755 -13.88 -1.35 12.68
CA ILE A 755 -14.24 -1.30 14.09
C ILE A 755 -15.37 -0.27 14.25
N ARG A 756 -16.60 -0.75 14.46
CA ARG A 756 -17.81 0.08 14.38
C ARG A 756 -18.41 0.35 15.76
N THR A 757 -18.31 1.58 16.23
CA THR A 757 -18.92 2.04 17.48
C THR A 757 -20.39 2.37 17.27
N LEU A 758 -21.26 1.78 18.09
CA LEU A 758 -22.71 2.05 18.10
C LEU A 758 -23.05 3.13 19.14
N GLY A 759 -23.65 4.24 18.73
CA GLY A 759 -23.93 5.38 19.60
C GLY A 759 -25.35 5.39 20.20
N SER A 760 -26.26 4.56 19.70
CA SER A 760 -27.70 4.61 20.05
C SER A 760 -27.98 4.45 21.54
N ARG A 761 -27.24 3.59 22.24
CA ARG A 761 -27.34 3.39 23.69
C ARG A 761 -26.34 4.24 24.47
N LYS A 762 -25.11 4.36 23.94
CA LYS A 762 -23.98 5.02 24.59
C LYS A 762 -23.27 5.93 23.60
N PRO A 763 -23.73 7.18 23.43
CA PRO A 763 -23.20 8.09 22.42
C PRO A 763 -21.81 8.66 22.76
N SER A 764 -21.37 8.54 24.03
CA SER A 764 -20.11 9.10 24.53
C SER A 764 -19.61 8.40 25.80
N GLY A 765 -18.32 8.60 26.11
CA GLY A 765 -17.71 8.25 27.40
C GLY A 765 -17.38 6.76 27.58
N THR A 766 -17.50 5.96 26.52
CA THR A 766 -17.20 4.52 26.54
C THR A 766 -15.86 4.23 25.85
N SER A 767 -15.42 2.98 25.93
CA SER A 767 -14.18 2.51 25.31
C SER A 767 -14.48 1.42 24.30
N ILE A 768 -13.73 1.41 23.21
CA ILE A 768 -13.78 0.36 22.19
C ILE A 768 -13.14 -0.92 22.73
N THR A 769 -11.94 -0.78 23.32
CA THR A 769 -11.18 -1.91 23.83
C THR A 769 -11.00 -1.89 25.34
N ALA A 770 -10.99 -3.08 25.92
CA ALA A 770 -10.68 -3.31 27.33
C ALA A 770 -9.63 -4.43 27.48
N PRO A 771 -8.35 -4.16 27.17
CA PRO A 771 -7.29 -5.17 27.30
C PRO A 771 -6.99 -5.50 28.78
N SER A 772 -6.69 -6.77 29.04
CA SER A 772 -6.23 -7.29 30.34
C SER A 772 -4.99 -8.19 30.20
N THR A 773 -4.06 -7.81 29.32
CA THR A 773 -2.82 -8.55 29.09
C THR A 773 -1.94 -8.63 30.35
N THR A 774 -1.94 -9.77 31.05
CA THR A 774 -1.34 -9.93 32.39
C THR A 774 0.12 -10.39 32.43
N ALA A 775 0.72 -10.84 31.32
CA ALA A 775 2.08 -11.37 31.34
C ALA A 775 3.14 -10.31 31.00
N SER A 776 4.10 -10.08 31.90
CA SER A 776 5.23 -9.15 31.68
C SER A 776 6.07 -9.48 30.43
N THR A 777 6.06 -10.74 30.00
CA THR A 777 6.74 -11.25 28.80
C THR A 777 5.90 -11.15 27.53
N GLN A 778 4.59 -10.94 27.62
CA GLN A 778 3.71 -10.79 26.47
C GLN A 778 3.76 -9.34 25.99
N ILE A 779 4.47 -9.10 24.88
CA ILE A 779 4.65 -7.75 24.34
C ILE A 779 3.42 -7.24 23.56
N TYR A 780 2.53 -8.14 23.11
CA TYR A 780 1.32 -7.81 22.35
C TYR A 780 0.03 -8.05 23.15
N GLY A 781 -0.97 -7.19 22.98
CA GLY A 781 -2.34 -7.43 23.44
C GLY A 781 -3.29 -7.34 22.27
N LEU A 782 -4.06 -6.26 22.23
CA LEU A 782 -4.96 -5.96 21.12
C LEU A 782 -4.24 -5.07 20.10
N PHE A 783 -3.98 -5.60 18.91
CA PHE A 783 -3.17 -4.95 17.89
C PHE A 783 -3.99 -4.74 16.61
N PHE A 784 -4.28 -3.49 16.29
CA PHE A 784 -4.99 -3.07 15.09
C PHE A 784 -3.99 -2.50 14.07
N ASN A 785 -4.00 -3.05 12.86
CA ASN A 785 -3.20 -2.58 11.74
C ASN A 785 -4.10 -2.39 10.52
N ASN A 786 -3.84 -1.33 9.73
CA ASN A 786 -4.55 -1.04 8.49
C ASN A 786 -6.09 -1.02 8.63
N SER A 787 -6.60 -0.68 9.82
CA SER A 787 -8.02 -0.79 10.17
C SER A 787 -8.72 0.56 10.13
N VAL A 788 -10.06 0.55 10.11
CA VAL A 788 -10.89 1.76 10.06
C VAL A 788 -11.84 1.77 11.26
N PHE A 789 -11.75 2.79 12.10
CA PHE A 789 -12.60 2.99 13.25
C PHE A 789 -13.73 3.95 12.87
N LEU A 790 -14.98 3.50 12.89
CA LEU A 790 -16.15 4.27 12.47
C LEU A 790 -17.18 4.35 13.60
N GLY A 791 -17.76 5.53 13.78
CA GLY A 791 -18.90 5.74 14.67
C GLY A 791 -20.16 5.86 13.83
N ASP A 792 -21.28 5.33 14.31
CA ASP A 792 -22.57 5.64 13.68
C ASP A 792 -22.98 7.10 13.95
N ASP A 793 -24.06 7.54 13.29
CA ASP A 793 -24.52 8.93 13.39
C ASP A 793 -25.00 9.34 14.80
N ALA A 794 -25.20 8.37 15.72
CA ALA A 794 -25.56 8.65 17.11
C ALA A 794 -24.33 8.90 18.00
N THR A 795 -23.13 8.53 17.56
CA THR A 795 -21.89 8.84 18.29
C THR A 795 -21.57 10.34 18.25
N THR A 796 -21.11 10.90 19.36
CA THR A 796 -20.69 12.30 19.40
C THR A 796 -19.23 12.46 18.99
N GLN A 797 -18.87 13.61 18.44
CA GLN A 797 -17.49 13.99 18.14
C GLN A 797 -16.59 13.88 19.39
N ASP A 798 -15.36 13.40 19.22
CA ASP A 798 -14.29 13.41 20.23
C ASP A 798 -14.68 12.83 21.60
N SER A 799 -15.41 11.71 21.63
CA SER A 799 -16.08 11.24 22.86
C SER A 799 -15.87 9.78 23.24
N ILE A 800 -15.27 8.98 22.35
CA ILE A 800 -15.06 7.54 22.52
C ILE A 800 -13.57 7.26 22.63
N TYR A 801 -13.19 6.47 23.63
CA TYR A 801 -11.80 6.07 23.84
C TYR A 801 -11.48 4.82 23.01
N LEU A 802 -10.26 4.75 22.47
CA LEU A 802 -9.74 3.54 21.84
C LEU A 802 -9.57 2.41 22.86
N ALA A 803 -9.15 2.74 24.08
CA ALA A 803 -8.94 1.75 25.14
C ALA A 803 -9.15 2.31 26.55
N ARG A 804 -9.57 1.42 27.46
CA ARG A 804 -9.42 1.57 28.91
C ARG A 804 -8.77 0.32 29.50
N GLN A 805 -8.06 0.45 30.62
CA GLN A 805 -7.49 -0.73 31.26
C GLN A 805 -8.58 -1.56 31.95
N TRP A 806 -8.57 -2.86 31.72
CA TRP A 806 -9.33 -3.82 32.51
C TRP A 806 -8.37 -4.50 33.50
N ASP A 807 -8.37 -4.02 34.76
CA ASP A 807 -7.58 -4.60 35.83
C ASP A 807 -8.41 -5.73 36.47
N ASP A 808 -7.97 -6.97 36.27
CA ASP A 808 -8.60 -8.16 36.84
C ASP A 808 -8.18 -8.41 38.30
N SER A 809 -7.74 -7.40 39.04
CA SER A 809 -7.44 -7.44 40.47
C SER A 809 -6.33 -8.41 40.91
N THR A 810 -5.65 -9.09 39.97
CA THR A 810 -4.68 -10.15 40.33
C THR A 810 -3.23 -9.90 39.93
N THR A 811 -2.91 -8.93 39.07
CA THR A 811 -1.51 -8.65 38.66
C THR A 811 -1.26 -7.19 38.29
N ASP A 812 -0.12 -6.64 38.72
CA ASP A 812 0.42 -5.29 38.40
C ASP A 812 0.80 -5.09 36.90
N ALA A 813 0.17 -5.81 35.96
CA ALA A 813 0.49 -5.78 34.53
C ALA A 813 -0.62 -5.07 33.74
N PRO A 814 -0.40 -3.83 33.25
CA PRO A 814 -1.41 -3.09 32.51
C PRO A 814 -1.70 -3.71 31.12
N GLY A 815 -2.98 -3.72 30.74
CA GLY A 815 -3.44 -4.17 29.43
C GLY A 815 -2.83 -3.37 28.27
N LYS A 816 -2.64 -4.03 27.12
CA LYS A 816 -1.92 -3.47 25.97
C LYS A 816 -2.83 -3.33 24.75
N THR A 817 -2.85 -2.14 24.16
CA THR A 817 -3.50 -1.87 22.86
C THR A 817 -2.54 -1.08 21.97
N LEU A 818 -2.41 -1.50 20.71
CA LEU A 818 -1.71 -0.77 19.67
C LEU A 818 -2.64 -0.54 18.49
N VAL A 819 -2.78 0.71 18.04
CA VAL A 819 -3.48 1.05 16.80
C VAL A 819 -2.49 1.67 15.83
N ARG A 820 -2.30 1.07 14.66
CA ARG A 820 -1.35 1.57 13.67
C ARG A 820 -1.87 1.59 12.24
N ASN A 821 -1.33 2.49 11.42
CA ASN A 821 -1.67 2.63 10.00
C ASN A 821 -3.18 2.65 9.77
N SER A 822 -3.95 3.20 10.70
CA SER A 822 -5.40 3.07 10.74
C SER A 822 -6.09 4.41 10.62
N VAL A 823 -7.33 4.39 10.14
CA VAL A 823 -8.19 5.59 10.11
C VAL A 823 -9.02 5.64 11.38
N LEU A 824 -8.99 6.78 12.07
CA LEU A 824 -9.69 7.05 13.31
C LEU A 824 -10.87 7.97 13.06
N GLY A 825 -12.06 7.45 13.37
CA GLY A 825 -13.30 8.16 13.17
C GLY A 825 -13.39 9.44 14.01
N LYS A 826 -14.23 10.40 13.60
CA LYS A 826 -14.43 11.68 14.30
C LYS A 826 -14.94 11.54 15.74
N HIS A 827 -15.54 10.40 16.05
CA HIS A 827 -16.03 10.02 17.37
C HIS A 827 -14.90 9.64 18.34
N VAL A 828 -13.73 9.25 17.84
CA VAL A 828 -12.57 8.93 18.66
C VAL A 828 -12.06 10.21 19.33
N ALA A 829 -11.77 10.14 20.62
CA ALA A 829 -11.28 11.23 21.47
C ALA A 829 -9.84 11.68 21.11
N LEU A 830 -9.60 12.13 19.87
CA LEU A 830 -8.30 12.55 19.37
C LEU A 830 -7.77 13.83 20.04
N THR A 831 -8.65 14.74 20.44
CA THR A 831 -8.30 16.04 21.05
C THR A 831 -8.16 15.91 22.57
N SER A 832 -9.11 15.24 23.20
CA SER A 832 -9.13 15.02 24.65
C SER A 832 -8.19 13.91 25.13
N GLY A 833 -7.70 13.06 24.22
CA GLY A 833 -6.83 11.92 24.49
C GLY A 833 -7.60 10.60 24.29
N PRO A 834 -7.14 9.69 23.41
CA PRO A 834 -7.90 8.51 23.00
C PRO A 834 -7.86 7.38 24.04
N TRP A 835 -7.19 7.60 25.17
CA TRP A 835 -7.00 6.62 26.23
C TRP A 835 -7.82 7.04 27.46
N SER A 836 -8.74 6.18 27.86
CA SER A 836 -9.64 6.48 28.98
C SER A 836 -8.86 6.67 30.28
N PRO A 837 -9.19 7.68 31.10
CA PRO A 837 -8.57 7.87 32.40
C PRO A 837 -9.04 6.84 33.45
N THR A 838 -10.02 6.00 33.11
CA THR A 838 -10.70 5.10 34.05
C THR A 838 -10.04 3.72 34.06
N VAL A 839 -9.61 3.25 35.24
CA VAL A 839 -9.20 1.86 35.50
C VAL A 839 -10.30 1.19 36.32
N ILE A 840 -10.79 0.01 35.89
CA ILE A 840 -11.66 -0.82 36.74
C ILE A 840 -10.76 -1.69 37.60
N GLY A 841 -10.66 -1.43 38.91
CA GLY A 841 -10.08 -2.39 39.88
C GLY A 841 -8.84 -1.94 40.68
N GLY A 842 -8.22 -0.78 40.41
CA GLY A 842 -6.95 -0.40 41.04
C GLY A 842 -6.51 1.06 40.87
N SER A 843 -5.32 1.41 41.38
CA SER A 843 -4.74 2.76 41.32
C SER A 843 -3.96 3.00 40.02
N ALA A 844 -4.46 3.93 39.20
CA ALA A 844 -3.91 4.28 37.90
C ALA A 844 -2.62 5.10 38.02
N THR A 845 -1.47 4.57 37.57
CA THR A 845 -0.27 5.42 37.38
C THR A 845 0.56 5.18 36.11
N ASN A 846 0.23 4.25 35.20
CA ASN A 846 1.03 4.08 33.96
C ASN A 846 0.20 3.69 32.71
N TYR A 847 -0.10 4.68 31.86
CA TYR A 847 -0.65 4.49 30.49
C TYR A 847 0.39 3.98 29.48
N THR A 848 1.54 3.48 29.95
CA THR A 848 2.75 3.20 29.15
C THR A 848 2.59 2.12 28.06
N TYR A 849 1.41 1.50 27.93
CA TYR A 849 1.20 0.34 27.06
C TYR A 849 0.00 0.48 26.10
N LEU A 850 -0.52 1.70 25.98
CA LEU A 850 -1.48 2.10 24.96
C LEU A 850 -0.75 3.01 23.96
N THR A 851 -0.60 2.55 22.73
CA THR A 851 0.26 3.22 21.75
C THR A 851 -0.40 3.33 20.39
N GLU A 852 0.02 4.32 19.63
CA GLU A 852 -0.40 4.55 18.26
C GLU A 852 0.82 4.58 17.33
N TYR A 853 0.60 4.38 16.04
CA TYR A 853 1.64 4.61 15.03
C TYR A 853 1.03 4.92 13.67
N ARG A 854 1.30 6.12 13.13
CA ARG A 854 0.84 6.56 11.80
C ARG A 854 -0.65 6.35 11.56
N ASN A 855 -1.48 6.83 12.48
CA ASN A 855 -2.93 6.87 12.27
C ASN A 855 -3.37 8.21 11.68
N TRP A 856 -4.52 8.21 11.00
CA TRP A 856 -5.11 9.37 10.34
C TRP A 856 -6.54 9.59 10.81
N ASP A 857 -7.06 10.82 10.81
CA ASP A 857 -8.50 11.06 11.01
C ASP A 857 -9.28 10.88 9.69
N GLU A 858 -10.62 10.93 9.73
CA GLU A 858 -11.51 10.66 8.58
C GLU A 858 -11.26 11.57 7.37
N VAL A 859 -10.69 12.75 7.58
CA VAL A 859 -10.45 13.78 6.55
C VAL A 859 -8.96 14.16 6.40
N GLN A 860 -8.07 13.45 7.07
CA GLN A 860 -6.62 13.70 7.15
C GLN A 860 -6.25 15.14 7.53
N LYS A 861 -7.02 15.74 8.44
CA LYS A 861 -6.76 17.07 9.00
C LYS A 861 -5.80 16.94 10.19
N VAL A 862 -4.80 17.82 10.24
CA VAL A 862 -3.96 18.00 11.42
C VAL A 862 -4.84 18.50 12.57
N VAL A 863 -4.99 17.68 13.61
CA VAL A 863 -5.65 18.07 14.88
C VAL A 863 -4.66 17.86 16.01
N ASP A 864 -3.70 18.79 16.12
CA ASP A 864 -3.49 19.55 17.36
C ASP A 864 -2.59 20.78 17.06
N SER A 865 -3.06 21.96 17.42
CA SER A 865 -2.24 23.18 17.52
C SER A 865 -2.29 23.66 18.97
N GLY A 866 -1.73 22.85 19.86
CA GLY A 866 -1.49 23.20 21.26
C GLY A 866 -0.07 23.73 21.43
N SER A 867 0.07 25.03 21.63
CA SER A 867 1.33 25.68 22.01
C SER A 867 1.92 25.04 23.27
N SER A 868 3.09 24.40 23.18
CA SER A 868 3.87 24.05 24.37
C SER A 868 4.58 25.31 24.89
N SER A 869 4.06 25.92 25.94
CA SER A 869 4.84 26.80 26.79
C SER A 869 5.81 25.94 27.60
N SER A 870 7.11 26.09 27.34
CA SER A 870 8.16 25.49 28.14
C SER A 870 8.20 26.18 29.51
N SER A 871 7.67 25.53 30.55
CA SER A 871 7.98 25.87 31.94
C SER A 871 9.13 24.99 32.42
N SER A 872 10.31 25.60 32.51
CA SER A 872 11.49 25.03 33.15
C SER A 872 11.25 24.89 34.65
N SER A 873 11.13 23.66 35.16
CA SER A 873 11.27 23.37 36.58
C SER A 873 12.73 23.04 36.89
N SER A 874 13.41 24.01 37.47
CA SER A 874 14.71 23.84 38.11
C SER A 874 14.57 22.99 39.37
N SER A 875 15.20 21.82 39.40
CA SER A 875 15.48 21.09 40.64
C SER A 875 16.98 21.19 40.96
N SER A 876 17.24 21.86 42.08
CA SER A 876 18.53 22.01 42.72
C SER A 876 18.90 20.75 43.51
N SER A 877 20.15 20.30 43.43
CA SER A 877 20.84 19.68 44.57
C SER A 877 22.35 19.59 44.33
N SER A 878 23.04 20.55 44.96
CA SER A 878 24.26 20.40 45.76
C SER A 878 25.35 19.41 45.30
N SER A 879 26.42 20.00 44.74
CA SER A 879 27.79 19.51 44.78
C SER A 879 28.31 19.36 46.22
N SER A 880 29.02 18.27 46.50
CA SER A 880 30.04 18.22 47.54
C SER A 880 31.28 17.52 47.02
N SER A 881 32.43 18.13 47.32
CA SER A 881 33.76 17.82 46.81
C SER A 881 34.73 17.57 47.97
N SER A 882 35.55 16.53 47.89
CA SER A 882 36.83 16.36 48.60
C SER A 882 37.60 15.17 47.98
N SER A 883 38.68 15.37 47.22
CA SER A 883 40.12 15.46 47.62
C SER A 883 40.60 14.25 48.46
N SER A 884 41.70 13.53 48.22
CA SER A 884 42.84 13.55 47.28
C SER A 884 43.85 12.43 47.67
N SER A 885 44.89 12.20 46.85
CA SER A 885 46.19 11.49 47.08
C SER A 885 46.33 10.06 46.50
N SER A 886 46.97 9.89 45.32
CA SER A 886 48.40 9.53 45.04
C SER A 886 48.71 8.05 45.31
N SER A 887 49.36 7.21 44.50
CA SER A 887 50.36 7.31 43.41
C SER A 887 50.45 5.90 42.77
N SER A 888 50.71 5.66 41.49
CA SER A 888 52.06 5.57 40.90
C SER A 888 51.95 4.93 39.50
N SER A 889 52.92 5.26 38.68
CA SER A 889 53.06 5.11 37.23
C SER A 889 53.37 3.71 36.69
N SER A 890 52.89 3.40 35.49
CA SER A 890 53.78 2.95 34.40
C SER A 890 53.13 3.18 33.02
N SER A 891 53.98 3.62 32.10
CA SER A 891 53.72 4.24 30.80
C SER A 891 53.65 3.24 29.65
N SER A 892 52.78 3.47 28.67
CA SER A 892 53.15 3.39 27.26
C SER A 892 52.18 4.20 26.38
N SER A 893 52.77 4.81 25.37
CA SER A 893 52.28 5.90 24.53
C SER A 893 51.31 5.49 23.43
N SER A 894 50.25 6.27 23.23
CA SER A 894 49.64 6.46 21.89
C SER A 894 49.04 7.87 21.77
N SER A 895 49.38 8.49 20.64
CA SER A 895 49.13 9.86 20.22
C SER A 895 47.66 10.26 20.13
N SER A 896 47.43 11.52 20.50
CA SER A 896 46.21 12.31 20.30
C SER A 896 45.83 12.49 18.84
N SER A 897 44.53 12.42 18.53
CA SER A 897 43.92 13.20 17.46
C SER A 897 42.60 13.81 17.96
N SER A 898 42.56 15.12 17.86
CA SER A 898 41.50 16.07 18.16
C SER A 898 40.18 15.79 17.44
N GLY A 899 39.09 16.20 18.08
CA GLY A 899 37.73 16.14 17.56
C GLY A 899 37.55 16.86 16.22
N GLY A 900 36.68 16.28 15.41
CA GLY A 900 36.14 16.84 14.17
C GLY A 900 34.64 16.62 14.16
N SER A 901 33.92 17.72 13.92
CA SER A 901 32.47 17.87 13.80
C SER A 901 31.83 16.80 12.89
N SER A 902 30.77 16.15 13.41
CA SER A 902 29.87 15.31 12.63
C SER A 902 29.03 16.17 11.70
N THR A 903 29.31 16.09 10.40
CA THR A 903 28.43 16.58 9.34
C THR A 903 27.73 15.37 8.73
N ASP A 904 26.40 15.36 8.88
CA ASP A 904 25.53 14.46 8.13
C ASP A 904 25.77 14.69 6.63
N THR A 905 26.23 13.64 5.94
CA THR A 905 26.40 13.65 4.48
C THR A 905 25.60 12.50 3.91
N VAL A 906 24.53 12.84 3.21
CA VAL A 906 23.76 11.96 2.32
C VAL A 906 24.69 11.49 1.20
N ILE A 907 24.93 10.17 1.10
CA ILE A 907 25.88 9.61 0.11
C ILE A 907 25.16 9.41 -1.24
N THR A 908 25.48 10.27 -2.20
CA THR A 908 25.30 10.03 -3.64
C THR A 908 26.69 9.84 -4.28
N GLY A 909 26.90 8.75 -5.01
CA GLY A 909 28.09 8.52 -5.85
C GLY A 909 29.31 7.83 -5.20
N SER A 910 29.64 6.62 -5.69
CA SER A 910 30.92 5.88 -5.59
C SER A 910 31.66 5.85 -4.23
N GLY A 911 31.53 4.74 -3.50
CA GLY A 911 32.42 4.35 -2.41
C GLY A 911 32.67 2.83 -2.44
N THR A 912 33.80 2.45 -3.01
CA THR A 912 34.32 1.11 -3.33
C THR A 912 34.22 0.07 -2.19
N PHE A 913 33.77 -1.14 -2.53
CA PHE A 913 34.12 -2.33 -1.73
C PHE A 913 35.66 -2.40 -1.62
N ALA A 914 36.20 -2.77 -0.46
CA ALA A 914 37.64 -2.96 -0.29
C ALA A 914 38.14 -4.04 -1.28
N ASN A 915 39.32 -3.83 -1.86
CA ASN A 915 39.93 -4.73 -2.84
C ASN A 915 40.07 -6.15 -2.25
N ALA A 916 39.20 -7.03 -2.75
CA ALA A 916 39.32 -8.48 -2.87
C ALA A 916 40.07 -9.19 -1.72
N TYR A 917 39.36 -9.61 -0.67
CA TYR A 917 39.87 -10.69 0.15
C TYR A 917 39.92 -11.96 -0.71
N ALA A 918 41.12 -12.49 -0.89
CA ALA A 918 41.44 -13.73 -1.58
C ALA A 918 42.29 -14.58 -0.62
N SER A 919 41.69 -15.59 -0.01
CA SER A 919 42.37 -16.51 0.91
C SER A 919 42.73 -17.84 0.25
N GLY A 920 43.75 -18.52 0.76
CA GLY A 920 44.06 -19.89 0.37
C GLY A 920 44.78 -20.08 -0.99
N GLY A 921 45.62 -19.12 -1.41
CA GLY A 921 46.49 -19.30 -2.58
C GLY A 921 45.77 -19.26 -3.93
N LEU A 922 44.74 -18.42 -4.05
CA LEU A 922 44.01 -18.19 -5.31
C LEU A 922 44.94 -17.71 -6.44
N PRO A 923 44.62 -18.03 -7.71
CA PRO A 923 45.44 -17.63 -8.85
C PRO A 923 45.40 -16.11 -9.01
N SER A 924 46.47 -15.51 -9.52
CA SER A 924 46.58 -14.05 -9.71
C SER A 924 45.53 -13.46 -10.67
N THR A 925 44.74 -14.30 -11.34
CA THR A 925 43.66 -13.95 -12.25
C THR A 925 42.34 -13.65 -11.55
N VAL A 926 42.20 -13.89 -10.25
CA VAL A 926 40.98 -13.48 -9.50
C VAL A 926 40.93 -11.97 -9.37
N SER A 927 39.76 -11.38 -9.59
CA SER A 927 39.59 -9.93 -9.58
C SER A 927 38.15 -9.53 -9.35
N THR A 928 37.93 -8.32 -8.83
CA THR A 928 36.63 -7.65 -8.86
C THR A 928 36.79 -6.32 -9.55
N THR A 929 36.05 -6.09 -10.63
CA THR A 929 36.02 -4.83 -11.35
C THR A 929 34.66 -4.17 -11.19
N TYR A 930 34.63 -2.85 -11.04
CA TYR A 930 33.42 -2.04 -10.98
C TYR A 930 33.38 -1.08 -12.16
N ASP A 931 32.38 -1.25 -13.01
CA ASP A 931 32.02 -0.29 -14.05
C ASP A 931 31.08 0.76 -13.43
N SER A 932 31.65 1.92 -13.10
CA SER A 932 30.92 3.03 -12.49
C SER A 932 29.88 3.68 -13.39
N THR A 933 29.97 3.47 -14.71
CA THR A 933 29.04 4.04 -15.69
C THR A 933 27.74 3.26 -15.71
N ASN A 934 27.82 1.92 -15.64
CA ASN A 934 26.65 1.05 -15.68
C ASN A 934 26.25 0.49 -14.30
N GLY A 935 27.03 0.76 -13.25
CA GLY A 935 26.80 0.22 -11.91
C GLY A 935 27.01 -1.29 -11.83
N ILE A 936 27.88 -1.84 -12.69
CA ILE A 936 28.08 -3.28 -12.85
C ILE A 936 29.35 -3.72 -12.12
N PHE A 937 29.23 -4.74 -11.28
CA PHE A 937 30.35 -5.47 -10.71
C PHE A 937 30.60 -6.75 -11.52
N THR A 938 31.84 -6.98 -11.93
CA THR A 938 32.27 -8.26 -12.52
C THR A 938 33.30 -8.90 -11.61
N MET A 939 33.07 -10.15 -11.21
CA MET A 939 33.92 -10.91 -10.31
C MET A 939 34.47 -12.14 -11.03
N VAL A 940 35.80 -12.21 -11.16
CA VAL A 940 36.52 -13.42 -11.57
C VAL A 940 36.93 -14.15 -10.30
N SER A 941 36.35 -15.32 -10.07
CA SER A 941 36.40 -16.03 -8.79
C SER A 941 36.99 -17.43 -8.92
N ALA A 942 37.76 -17.87 -7.93
CA ALA A 942 38.26 -19.22 -7.80
C ALA A 942 38.16 -19.68 -6.32
N GLY A 943 38.51 -20.93 -6.05
CA GLY A 943 38.57 -21.53 -4.72
C GLY A 943 37.30 -22.28 -4.30
N SER A 944 37.18 -22.57 -3.01
CA SER A 944 36.02 -23.18 -2.36
C SER A 944 35.84 -22.63 -0.94
N ILE A 945 34.60 -22.48 -0.49
CA ILE A 945 34.26 -22.25 0.93
C ILE A 945 34.31 -23.60 1.64
N GLY A 946 34.78 -23.62 2.89
CA GLY A 946 35.25 -24.83 3.59
C GLY A 946 34.26 -26.00 3.60
N THR A 947 34.76 -27.19 3.28
CA THR A 947 34.02 -28.47 3.24
C THR A 947 34.50 -29.40 4.36
N THR A 948 33.91 -30.59 4.52
CA THR A 948 34.37 -31.60 5.50
C THR A 948 35.82 -32.05 5.28
N THR A 949 36.37 -31.86 4.08
CA THR A 949 37.75 -32.22 3.70
C THR A 949 38.72 -31.05 3.61
N VAL A 950 38.23 -29.80 3.55
CA VAL A 950 39.06 -28.58 3.48
C VAL A 950 38.50 -27.56 4.47
N LEU A 951 39.18 -27.40 5.59
CA LEU A 951 38.75 -26.53 6.69
C LEU A 951 39.31 -25.11 6.54
N TYR A 952 39.36 -24.53 5.34
CA TYR A 952 39.64 -23.10 5.12
C TYR A 952 38.82 -22.57 3.96
N ASP A 953 38.45 -21.30 4.03
CA ASP A 953 37.78 -20.62 2.94
C ASP A 953 38.82 -20.18 1.91
N SER A 954 38.52 -20.36 0.63
CA SER A 954 39.23 -19.79 -0.49
C SER A 954 38.17 -19.22 -1.42
N LEU A 955 37.96 -17.91 -1.38
CA LEU A 955 36.95 -17.24 -2.20
C LEU A 955 37.40 -15.85 -2.64
N GLN A 956 36.77 -15.35 -3.68
CA GLN A 956 36.84 -13.94 -4.05
C GLN A 956 35.73 -13.19 -3.31
N TYR A 957 36.10 -12.19 -2.49
CA TYR A 957 35.15 -11.44 -1.67
C TYR A 957 35.39 -9.93 -1.75
N ALA A 958 34.42 -9.19 -2.31
CA ALA A 958 34.42 -7.73 -2.37
C ALA A 958 33.45 -7.21 -1.31
N TYR A 959 33.97 -6.57 -0.27
CA TYR A 959 33.22 -6.30 0.96
C TYR A 959 33.39 -4.89 1.50
N LYS A 960 32.45 -4.49 2.36
CA LYS A 960 32.49 -3.27 3.14
C LYS A 960 32.30 -3.61 4.61
N GLN A 961 33.09 -2.99 5.46
CA GLN A 961 32.91 -3.08 6.91
C GLN A 961 31.70 -2.22 7.30
N ILE A 962 30.79 -2.79 8.07
CA ILE A 962 29.57 -2.12 8.52
C ILE A 962 29.32 -2.43 9.99
N THR A 963 28.83 -1.44 10.72
CA THR A 963 28.44 -1.59 12.13
C THR A 963 26.93 -1.46 12.23
N GLY A 964 26.29 -2.35 12.99
CA GLY A 964 24.85 -2.29 13.22
C GLY A 964 23.99 -2.91 12.12
N ASN A 965 22.79 -2.37 11.94
CA ASN A 965 21.77 -2.92 11.04
C ASN A 965 22.04 -2.53 9.59
N PHE A 966 21.68 -3.41 8.67
CA PHE A 966 21.82 -3.10 7.25
C PHE A 966 20.89 -3.94 6.39
N THR A 967 20.66 -3.47 5.17
CA THR A 967 20.10 -4.24 4.06
C THR A 967 21.02 -4.11 2.87
N MET A 968 21.51 -5.23 2.35
CA MET A 968 22.20 -5.30 1.08
C MET A 968 21.32 -5.98 0.05
N ILE A 969 21.22 -5.41 -1.14
CA ILE A 969 20.53 -5.97 -2.30
C ILE A 969 21.52 -6.00 -3.46
N ALA A 970 21.51 -7.06 -4.25
CA ALA A 970 22.21 -7.13 -5.52
C ALA A 970 21.44 -8.02 -6.48
N ARG A 971 21.51 -7.73 -7.78
CA ARG A 971 20.98 -8.61 -8.81
C ARG A 971 22.14 -9.31 -9.51
N LEU A 972 22.21 -10.63 -9.39
CA LEU A 972 23.16 -11.46 -10.15
C LEU A 972 22.61 -11.64 -11.56
N THR A 973 23.30 -11.09 -12.56
CA THR A 973 22.86 -11.11 -13.96
C THR A 973 23.49 -12.24 -14.78
N SER A 974 24.67 -12.73 -14.37
CA SER A 974 25.32 -13.87 -15.01
C SER A 974 26.21 -14.66 -14.04
N LEU A 975 26.31 -15.97 -14.26
CA LEU A 975 27.26 -16.87 -13.61
C LEU A 975 27.79 -17.85 -14.66
N GLU A 976 29.05 -17.68 -15.08
CA GLU A 976 29.69 -18.55 -16.06
C GLU A 976 29.97 -19.94 -15.47
N LEU A 977 29.86 -20.98 -16.30
CA LEU A 977 30.14 -22.37 -15.90
C LEU A 977 31.33 -22.91 -16.70
N PRO A 978 32.54 -22.89 -16.13
CA PRO A 978 33.74 -23.37 -16.83
C PRO A 978 33.66 -24.87 -17.12
N THR A 979 34.18 -25.28 -18.28
CA THR A 979 34.27 -26.70 -18.64
C THR A 979 35.24 -27.43 -17.71
N GLY A 980 34.89 -28.65 -17.30
CA GLY A 980 35.72 -29.49 -16.43
C GLY A 980 35.56 -29.26 -14.91
N LEU A 981 34.65 -28.37 -14.49
CA LEU A 981 34.29 -28.20 -13.08
C LEU A 981 32.95 -28.85 -12.75
N SER A 982 32.80 -29.28 -11.49
CA SER A 982 31.48 -29.64 -10.96
C SER A 982 30.62 -28.38 -10.84
N THR A 983 29.56 -28.30 -11.63
CA THR A 983 28.59 -27.19 -11.61
C THR A 983 27.94 -27.00 -10.23
N ALA A 984 27.95 -28.04 -9.38
CA ALA A 984 27.49 -27.95 -8.01
C ALA A 984 28.38 -27.09 -7.10
N ASN A 985 29.64 -26.85 -7.48
CA ASN A 985 30.62 -26.13 -6.66
C ASN A 985 30.84 -24.67 -7.08
N VAL A 986 30.42 -24.30 -8.30
CA VAL A 986 30.43 -22.91 -8.77
C VAL A 986 29.28 -22.15 -8.11
N ARG A 987 29.54 -21.00 -7.48
CA ARG A 987 28.51 -20.16 -6.83
C ARG A 987 28.92 -18.71 -6.70
N ALA A 988 27.94 -17.80 -6.77
CA ALA A 988 28.12 -16.37 -6.53
C ALA A 988 26.87 -15.73 -5.87
N GLY A 989 27.06 -14.71 -5.05
CA GLY A 989 25.95 -14.05 -4.35
C GLY A 989 26.37 -13.04 -3.28
N LEU A 990 25.49 -12.83 -2.29
CA LEU A 990 25.74 -11.94 -1.15
C LEU A 990 26.25 -12.74 0.04
N MET A 991 27.25 -12.21 0.74
CA MET A 991 27.79 -12.80 1.97
C MET A 991 28.01 -11.74 3.04
N LEU A 992 27.64 -12.06 4.28
CA LEU A 992 28.13 -11.44 5.50
C LEU A 992 29.18 -12.36 6.13
N ARG A 993 30.31 -11.81 6.57
CA ARG A 993 31.32 -12.47 7.41
C ARG A 993 31.46 -11.72 8.73
N ASN A 994 31.58 -12.47 9.82
CA ASN A 994 31.80 -11.89 11.15
C ASN A 994 33.20 -11.26 11.26
N SER A 995 34.20 -11.88 10.64
CA SER A 995 35.55 -11.32 10.46
C SER A 995 36.16 -11.72 9.11
N LEU A 996 37.33 -11.16 8.80
CA LEU A 996 38.13 -11.52 7.62
C LEU A 996 39.12 -12.67 7.90
N ALA A 997 39.07 -13.27 9.08
CA ALA A 997 39.88 -14.45 9.36
C ALA A 997 39.42 -15.66 8.51
N ASP A 998 40.36 -16.55 8.22
CA ASP A 998 40.06 -17.82 7.57
C ASP A 998 39.04 -18.61 8.42
N ASN A 999 38.04 -19.20 7.75
CA ASN A 999 36.92 -19.90 8.39
C ASN A 999 36.06 -19.04 9.33
N SER A 1000 36.02 -17.73 9.14
CA SER A 1000 35.09 -16.92 9.90
C SER A 1000 33.65 -17.39 9.66
N ARG A 1001 32.85 -17.32 10.72
CA ARG A 1001 31.40 -17.40 10.69
C ARG A 1001 30.86 -16.50 9.58
N PHE A 1002 29.99 -17.05 8.75
CA PHE A 1002 29.41 -16.33 7.63
C PHE A 1002 27.96 -16.75 7.38
N PHE A 1003 27.24 -15.87 6.69
CA PHE A 1003 25.87 -16.08 6.22
C PHE A 1003 25.76 -15.54 4.81
N GLY A 1004 25.13 -16.28 3.90
CA GLY A 1004 25.06 -15.84 2.52
C GLY A 1004 23.85 -16.40 1.78
N VAL A 1005 23.48 -15.68 0.73
CA VAL A 1005 22.50 -16.14 -0.26
C VAL A 1005 23.20 -16.19 -1.60
N MET A 1006 23.30 -17.40 -2.15
CA MET A 1006 24.17 -17.72 -3.28
C MET A 1006 23.39 -18.41 -4.38
N VAL A 1007 23.62 -18.03 -5.63
CA VAL A 1007 23.18 -18.79 -6.79
C VAL A 1007 24.26 -19.79 -7.14
N ARG A 1008 23.89 -21.05 -7.39
CA ARG A 1008 24.84 -22.10 -7.79
C ARG A 1008 24.84 -22.33 -9.31
N GLY A 1009 25.89 -22.99 -9.80
CA GLY A 1009 25.96 -23.46 -11.18
C GLY A 1009 25.06 -24.65 -11.50
N VAL A 1010 24.43 -25.23 -10.47
CA VAL A 1010 23.19 -26.00 -10.61
C VAL A 1010 22.02 -25.05 -10.37
N PRO A 1011 20.92 -25.14 -11.15
CA PRO A 1011 19.89 -24.11 -11.19
C PRO A 1011 19.12 -24.06 -9.86
N ARG A 1012 19.64 -23.32 -8.87
CA ARG A 1012 19.03 -23.08 -7.56
C ARG A 1012 19.66 -21.88 -6.85
N VAL A 1013 18.88 -21.26 -5.99
CA VAL A 1013 19.36 -20.29 -4.98
C VAL A 1013 19.47 -21.01 -3.64
N GLN A 1014 20.57 -20.82 -2.92
CA GLN A 1014 20.82 -21.45 -1.63
C GLN A 1014 21.16 -20.42 -0.55
N TRP A 1015 20.69 -20.72 0.65
CA TRP A 1015 21.24 -20.14 1.88
C TRP A 1015 22.44 -20.97 2.29
N GLU A 1016 23.53 -20.30 2.64
CA GLU A 1016 24.76 -20.90 3.09
C GLU A 1016 25.21 -20.23 4.37
N GLN A 1017 25.67 -21.04 5.32
CA GLN A 1017 26.10 -20.52 6.61
C GLN A 1017 27.21 -21.35 7.24
N ARG A 1018 27.99 -20.70 8.09
CA ARG A 1018 28.87 -21.32 9.08
C ARG A 1018 28.53 -20.68 10.41
N LEU A 1019 28.09 -21.46 11.41
CA LEU A 1019 27.54 -20.93 12.67
C LEU A 1019 28.61 -20.53 13.70
N ALA A 1020 29.84 -21.02 13.56
CA ALA A 1020 30.96 -20.70 14.44
C ALA A 1020 32.26 -20.59 13.62
N ASP A 1021 33.19 -19.75 14.08
CA ASP A 1021 34.53 -19.68 13.47
C ASP A 1021 35.20 -21.07 13.54
N GLY A 1022 35.76 -21.53 12.42
CA GLY A 1022 36.34 -22.88 12.31
C GLY A 1022 35.35 -24.05 12.20
N GLY A 1023 34.03 -23.82 12.31
CA GLY A 1023 32.99 -24.85 12.13
C GLY A 1023 32.77 -25.25 10.66
N THR A 1024 31.94 -26.24 10.36
CA THR A 1024 31.68 -26.69 8.97
C THR A 1024 30.61 -25.83 8.27
N GLU A 1025 30.74 -25.63 6.95
CA GLU A 1025 29.65 -25.05 6.12
C GLU A 1025 28.41 -25.95 6.17
N SER A 1026 27.23 -25.33 6.28
CA SER A 1026 25.94 -25.95 5.98
C SER A 1026 25.18 -25.11 4.96
N SER A 1027 24.36 -25.75 4.13
CA SER A 1027 23.55 -25.07 3.12
C SER A 1027 22.18 -25.70 2.97
N ALA A 1028 21.19 -24.89 2.56
CA ALA A 1028 19.83 -25.33 2.27
C ALA A 1028 19.33 -24.67 0.98
N SER A 1029 18.66 -25.44 0.13
CA SER A 1029 18.04 -24.89 -1.09
C SER A 1029 16.87 -23.99 -0.72
N LEU A 1030 16.84 -22.77 -1.27
CA LEU A 1030 15.73 -21.83 -1.11
C LEU A 1030 14.72 -21.95 -2.26
N VAL A 1031 15.22 -22.17 -3.48
CA VAL A 1031 14.39 -22.45 -4.67
C VAL A 1031 15.16 -23.28 -5.68
N SER A 1032 14.43 -24.16 -6.37
CA SER A 1032 14.91 -24.80 -7.58
C SER A 1032 14.61 -23.91 -8.79
N LEU A 1033 15.62 -23.61 -9.59
CA LEU A 1033 15.49 -22.90 -10.86
C LEU A 1033 15.41 -23.90 -12.03
N ALA A 1034 15.00 -25.16 -11.81
CA ALA A 1034 15.16 -26.29 -12.75
C ALA A 1034 14.48 -26.17 -14.13
N ASN A 1035 13.86 -25.05 -14.47
CA ASN A 1035 13.34 -24.73 -15.82
C ASN A 1035 13.92 -23.42 -16.38
N GLN A 1036 15.01 -22.93 -15.79
CA GLN A 1036 15.64 -21.64 -16.08
C GLN A 1036 17.16 -21.87 -16.19
N PRO A 1037 17.77 -21.77 -17.39
CA PRO A 1037 19.22 -21.86 -17.49
C PRO A 1037 19.85 -20.67 -16.74
N SER A 1038 20.79 -20.96 -15.82
CA SER A 1038 21.47 -19.99 -14.96
C SER A 1038 22.31 -18.94 -15.71
N SER A 1039 22.36 -19.02 -17.05
CA SER A 1039 23.06 -18.07 -17.92
C SER A 1039 22.14 -17.02 -18.56
N THR A 1040 20.82 -17.04 -18.33
CA THR A 1040 19.90 -16.13 -19.06
C THR A 1040 18.90 -15.36 -18.20
N ASN A 1041 18.73 -15.64 -16.91
CA ASN A 1041 17.76 -14.91 -16.08
C ASN A 1041 18.36 -14.35 -14.78
N PRO A 1042 18.24 -13.03 -14.56
CA PRO A 1042 18.83 -12.38 -13.39
C PRO A 1042 18.08 -12.73 -12.11
N VAL A 1043 18.83 -12.96 -11.02
CA VAL A 1043 18.28 -13.26 -9.70
C VAL A 1043 18.59 -12.12 -8.74
N TRP A 1044 17.55 -11.55 -8.14
CA TRP A 1044 17.70 -10.57 -7.07
C TRP A 1044 17.98 -11.29 -5.75
N LEU A 1045 18.98 -10.80 -5.04
CA LEU A 1045 19.47 -11.35 -3.78
C LEU A 1045 19.40 -10.24 -2.73
N LYS A 1046 18.93 -10.57 -1.53
CA LYS A 1046 18.89 -9.63 -0.40
C LYS A 1046 19.41 -10.30 0.86
N LEU A 1047 20.31 -9.60 1.56
CA LEU A 1047 20.84 -9.98 2.86
C LEU A 1047 20.61 -8.82 3.83
N GLN A 1048 19.90 -9.08 4.92
CA GLN A 1048 19.51 -8.05 5.88
C GLN A 1048 19.91 -8.46 7.30
N ARG A 1049 20.50 -7.53 8.06
CA ARG A 1049 20.74 -7.66 9.50
C ARG A 1049 19.81 -6.75 10.27
N VAL A 1050 19.10 -7.33 11.24
CA VAL A 1050 18.30 -6.60 12.25
C VAL A 1050 18.67 -7.12 13.63
N GLY A 1051 19.44 -6.32 14.36
CA GLY A 1051 20.08 -6.69 15.61
C GLY A 1051 20.99 -7.90 15.42
N GLN A 1052 20.68 -8.97 16.13
CA GLN A 1052 21.39 -10.25 16.07
C GLN A 1052 20.75 -11.26 15.11
N ILE A 1053 19.79 -10.82 14.28
CA ILE A 1053 19.11 -11.68 13.31
C ILE A 1053 19.60 -11.35 11.90
N ILE A 1054 20.01 -12.38 11.17
CA ILE A 1054 20.31 -12.30 9.74
C ILE A 1054 19.14 -12.87 8.96
N TYR A 1055 18.69 -12.16 7.95
CA TYR A 1055 17.70 -12.61 6.97
C TYR A 1055 18.35 -12.70 5.60
N VAL A 1056 18.01 -13.74 4.87
CA VAL A 1056 18.21 -13.80 3.43
C VAL A 1056 16.92 -14.04 2.70
N THR A 1057 16.78 -13.34 1.58
CA THR A 1057 15.70 -13.51 0.65
C THR A 1057 16.24 -13.40 -0.78
N TYR A 1058 15.43 -13.84 -1.74
CA TYR A 1058 15.72 -13.72 -3.16
C TYR A 1058 14.43 -13.39 -3.91
N SER A 1059 14.57 -12.94 -5.15
CA SER A 1059 13.48 -12.72 -6.10
C SER A 1059 13.93 -13.18 -7.48
N ILE A 1060 13.03 -13.87 -8.18
CA ILE A 1060 13.18 -14.30 -9.57
C ILE A 1060 12.16 -13.63 -10.50
N ASP A 1061 11.33 -12.74 -9.96
CA ASP A 1061 10.25 -12.00 -10.63
C ASP A 1061 10.64 -10.54 -10.93
N GLY A 1062 11.93 -10.30 -11.20
CA GLY A 1062 12.41 -8.96 -11.54
C GLY A 1062 12.55 -8.00 -10.36
N GLY A 1063 12.47 -8.47 -9.11
CA GLY A 1063 12.68 -7.68 -7.89
C GLY A 1063 11.39 -7.23 -7.21
N VAL A 1064 10.23 -7.69 -7.72
CA VAL A 1064 8.88 -7.30 -7.28
C VAL A 1064 8.50 -7.97 -5.95
N THR A 1065 8.87 -9.24 -5.76
CA THR A 1065 8.54 -9.99 -4.54
C THR A 1065 9.77 -10.67 -3.95
N TYR A 1066 10.31 -10.14 -2.85
CA TYR A 1066 11.19 -10.94 -1.99
C TYR A 1066 10.35 -11.97 -1.26
N LEU A 1067 10.28 -13.18 -1.79
CA LEU A 1067 9.35 -14.23 -1.36
C LEU A 1067 9.44 -14.48 0.16
N PRO A 1068 8.39 -14.23 0.96
CA PRO A 1068 8.38 -14.50 2.40
C PRO A 1068 8.52 -15.99 2.73
N SER A 1069 7.95 -16.86 1.90
CA SER A 1069 7.95 -18.33 2.07
C SER A 1069 9.25 -19.02 1.62
N GLY A 1070 10.16 -18.29 0.96
CA GLY A 1070 11.43 -18.81 0.43
C GLY A 1070 12.69 -18.32 1.16
N GLY A 1071 12.57 -17.35 2.07
CA GLY A 1071 13.69 -16.80 2.83
C GLY A 1071 14.18 -17.72 3.97
N LYS A 1072 15.38 -17.46 4.47
CA LYS A 1072 15.88 -18.07 5.72
C LYS A 1072 16.32 -16.97 6.67
N SER A 1073 16.24 -17.24 7.96
CA SER A 1073 16.82 -16.40 8.98
C SER A 1073 17.68 -17.21 9.93
N GLN A 1074 18.69 -16.55 10.50
CA GLN A 1074 19.46 -17.07 11.61
C GLN A 1074 19.43 -16.05 12.74
N ASP A 1075 18.98 -16.50 13.90
CA ASP A 1075 18.81 -15.69 15.09
C ASP A 1075 19.94 -15.97 16.09
N PHE A 1076 20.66 -14.92 16.50
CA PHE A 1076 21.66 -14.93 17.57
C PHE A 1076 21.23 -14.11 18.79
N SER A 1077 19.96 -13.70 18.88
CA SER A 1077 19.43 -12.87 19.96
C SER A 1077 19.52 -13.54 21.34
N THR A 1078 19.47 -14.87 21.39
CA THR A 1078 19.64 -15.66 22.63
C THR A 1078 21.09 -16.09 22.89
N ALA A 1079 22.02 -15.80 21.97
CA ALA A 1079 23.44 -16.13 22.12
C ALA A 1079 24.12 -15.17 23.11
N THR A 1080 25.16 -15.62 23.81
CA THR A 1080 25.90 -14.82 24.80
C THR A 1080 27.42 -14.91 24.59
N GLY A 1081 28.14 -13.82 24.91
CA GLY A 1081 29.59 -13.76 24.78
C GLY A 1081 30.09 -13.98 23.35
N ALA A 1082 31.13 -14.81 23.17
CA ALA A 1082 31.75 -15.10 21.87
C ALA A 1082 30.82 -15.81 20.86
N THR A 1083 29.62 -16.23 21.27
CA THR A 1083 28.62 -16.83 20.38
C THR A 1083 27.70 -15.80 19.71
N GLN A 1084 27.73 -14.54 20.12
CA GLN A 1084 27.03 -13.45 19.43
C GLN A 1084 27.74 -13.03 18.14
N LEU A 1085 26.97 -12.48 17.19
CA LEU A 1085 27.54 -11.75 16.06
C LEU A 1085 28.17 -10.44 16.57
N SER A 1086 29.34 -10.11 16.04
CA SER A 1086 30.00 -8.84 16.30
C SER A 1086 29.15 -7.67 15.80
N ASP A 1087 29.15 -6.54 16.49
CA ASP A 1087 28.42 -5.35 16.03
C ASP A 1087 28.95 -4.86 14.68
N THR A 1088 30.27 -4.95 14.51
CA THR A 1088 30.95 -4.68 13.23
C THR A 1088 31.20 -5.98 12.47
N VAL A 1089 30.74 -6.03 11.23
CA VAL A 1089 30.82 -7.18 10.32
C VAL A 1089 31.27 -6.72 8.93
N TYR A 1090 31.56 -7.67 8.04
CA TYR A 1090 31.93 -7.40 6.66
C TYR A 1090 30.85 -7.95 5.74
N ILE A 1091 30.21 -7.10 4.94
CA ILE A 1091 29.10 -7.46 4.02
C ILE A 1091 29.52 -7.16 2.57
N GLY A 1092 29.21 -8.06 1.64
CA GLY A 1092 29.68 -7.89 0.26
C GLY A 1092 29.25 -8.94 -0.75
N LEU A 1093 29.81 -8.82 -1.94
CA LEU A 1093 29.68 -9.77 -3.05
C LEU A 1093 30.74 -10.87 -2.92
N ALA A 1094 30.34 -12.13 -3.08
CA ALA A 1094 31.21 -13.30 -2.94
C ALA A 1094 31.05 -14.26 -4.13
N GLY A 1095 32.14 -14.91 -4.53
CA GLY A 1095 32.13 -15.94 -5.58
C GLY A 1095 33.20 -17.02 -5.39
N VAL A 1096 32.90 -18.24 -5.84
CA VAL A 1096 33.84 -19.37 -5.94
C VAL A 1096 33.55 -20.25 -7.17
N SER A 1097 34.58 -20.94 -7.67
CA SER A 1097 34.45 -21.89 -8.79
C SER A 1097 34.46 -23.36 -8.36
N GLY A 1098 34.83 -23.66 -7.11
CA GLY A 1098 35.12 -25.01 -6.64
C GLY A 1098 36.52 -25.52 -6.98
N SER A 1099 37.40 -24.68 -7.56
CA SER A 1099 38.77 -25.01 -7.93
C SER A 1099 39.73 -23.87 -7.61
N THR A 1100 40.88 -24.16 -7.02
CA THR A 1100 41.93 -23.15 -6.74
C THR A 1100 42.74 -22.74 -7.98
N THR A 1101 42.47 -23.31 -9.16
CA THR A 1101 43.24 -23.03 -10.39
C THR A 1101 42.37 -22.61 -11.57
N VAL A 1102 41.09 -22.97 -11.58
CA VAL A 1102 40.13 -22.63 -12.64
C VAL A 1102 39.19 -21.54 -12.13
N THR A 1103 39.03 -20.46 -12.88
CA THR A 1103 38.20 -19.31 -12.52
C THR A 1103 36.80 -19.40 -13.12
N SER A 1104 35.83 -18.75 -12.47
CA SER A 1104 34.45 -18.54 -12.91
C SER A 1104 34.13 -17.05 -12.84
N THR A 1105 33.47 -16.51 -13.86
CA THR A 1105 33.05 -15.10 -13.86
C THR A 1105 31.59 -14.98 -13.43
N SER A 1106 31.29 -13.97 -12.61
CA SER A 1106 29.92 -13.60 -12.25
C SER A 1106 29.73 -12.10 -12.35
N THR A 1107 28.58 -11.67 -12.86
CA THR A 1107 28.24 -10.26 -13.02
C THR A 1107 27.06 -9.87 -12.13
N PHE A 1108 27.17 -8.74 -11.45
CA PHE A 1108 26.13 -8.17 -10.61
C PHE A 1108 25.82 -6.75 -11.05
N ASP A 1109 24.55 -6.35 -10.97
CA ASP A 1109 24.13 -4.96 -11.06
C ASP A 1109 23.16 -4.63 -9.91
N ASN A 1110 22.67 -3.38 -9.86
CA ASN A 1110 21.75 -2.91 -8.84
C ASN A 1110 22.22 -3.22 -7.39
N VAL A 1111 23.52 -3.12 -7.17
CA VAL A 1111 24.13 -3.39 -5.87
C VAL A 1111 23.88 -2.18 -4.97
N SER A 1112 23.07 -2.37 -3.94
CA SER A 1112 22.79 -1.35 -2.93
C SER A 1112 23.05 -1.88 -1.53
N LEU A 1113 23.53 -1.00 -0.65
CA LEU A 1113 23.76 -1.28 0.75
C LEU A 1113 23.24 -0.09 1.56
N THR A 1114 22.15 -0.31 2.28
CA THR A 1114 21.57 0.67 3.20
C THR A 1114 21.95 0.27 4.62
N ALA A 1115 22.65 1.14 5.33
CA ALA A 1115 22.97 1.02 6.75
C ALA A 1115 22.00 1.92 7.53
N ASN A 1116 21.50 1.45 8.67
CA ASN A 1116 20.69 2.25 9.59
C ASN A 1116 21.49 2.63 10.83
#